data_AF-A0A2N6N9W3-F1
#
_entry.id   AF-A0A2N6N9W3-F1
#
_cell.length_a   1.000
_cell.length_b   1.000
_cell.length_c   1.000
_cell.angle_alpha   90.00
_cell.angle_beta   90.00
_cell.angle_gamma   90.00
#
_symmetry.space_group_name_H-M   'P 1'
#
loop_
_entity.id
_entity.type
_entity.pdbx_description
1 polymer ?
#
loop_
_entity_poly.entity_id
_entity_poly.type
_entity_poly.pdbx_seq_one_letter_code
_entity_poly.pdbx_strand_id
1 'polypeptide(L)'
;MLHDIPSTETNIANLFESLQVDVSWAREELFEMVIDEIIWGQTFAKYSKPVGQSTIGAGGADCPMFRMLDAVCGKANDPTGDVLVTELEMRTRHFPPTIRGLINKIAASSSVRNYIASGNAGPRLSQAFRVFQQLLYDLYEMHRKKAMRIVLALRAGQLYTSSGTQNAQSPEWHISNTLRKAMIVRFGDDPASRRIPATAVPVHHKPSSAQPAESAIIRLDFDAPMVLAAGDAMSVTIHSADFGYETRTFSITKTYEAPGFDTASDDDLHAAKSVEICCRSAGLVSSFICQQRNAFPVSIALSPSPHFRIRANQKTEETSLFIAQNGGLGIFLGWLSRRETLVGSYTLVIGAQNLDRLIYTQELFNVMSRFKANLRVILCLSRPDDQDVRLLAENGCQSCHGRVPAVLADLRWARSAPTYICGSSEFALGVAEVLRRPVKDQKVIENPRISKINTSSMPDLHLHVAAAKPNIAEVNAQAMRIISQSELALHNSPGDIWISLGETVYDISVLSTFHPGGEKTLLCRAGLNADDMFNSVHKGSHEVMSLLAPMAIGKLEKKNEANVEGEKMLDILVQAQNDLTNSSRFEQRPTGSVQQLDQAPPSELVRSSLSQFCKVWKELLTRCNAPAHMSDLLTTGIESFEKRLAERQDTLYKSVFWDQERCALGLRDIFDNHRSAVVKIHDMIDEMKLTAAKLHLSVEEWAMLFEKATPVITAALGDAI
;
A
#
# COMPACT_ATOMS: atom_id res chain seq x y z
N MET A 1 1.45 -18.74 34.62
CA MET A 1 0.30 -18.72 33.70
C MET A 1 0.36 -19.93 32.77
N LEU A 2 1.26 -19.99 31.78
CA LEU A 2 1.31 -21.14 30.86
C LEU A 2 1.61 -22.51 31.51
N HIS A 3 2.33 -22.55 32.64
CA HIS A 3 2.54 -23.80 33.39
C HIS A 3 1.27 -24.39 34.03
N ASP A 4 0.23 -23.56 34.21
CA ASP A 4 -1.05 -23.95 34.81
C ASP A 4 -2.17 -23.13 34.16
N ILE A 5 -2.39 -23.41 32.87
CA ILE A 5 -3.44 -22.75 32.09
C ILE A 5 -4.83 -22.95 32.73
N PRO A 6 -5.22 -24.14 33.24
CA PRO A 6 -6.54 -24.31 33.86
C PRO A 6 -6.84 -23.32 35.00
N SER A 7 -5.88 -23.06 35.89
CA SER A 7 -6.10 -22.10 36.99
C SER A 7 -5.94 -20.63 36.58
N THR A 8 -5.29 -20.36 35.44
CA THR A 8 -4.99 -19.00 34.98
C THR A 8 -5.68 -18.59 33.68
N GLU A 9 -6.65 -19.39 33.22
CA GLU A 9 -7.34 -19.20 31.94
C GLU A 9 -7.89 -17.79 31.77
N THR A 10 -8.60 -17.28 32.78
CA THR A 10 -9.19 -15.93 32.76
C THR A 10 -8.11 -14.85 32.62
N ASN A 11 -6.97 -15.02 33.31
CA ASN A 11 -5.86 -14.08 33.22
C ASN A 11 -5.21 -14.12 31.84
N ILE A 12 -5.09 -15.30 31.22
CA ILE A 12 -4.55 -15.45 29.86
C ILE A 12 -5.50 -14.80 28.84
N ALA A 13 -6.82 -14.99 29.00
CA ALA A 13 -7.81 -14.33 28.14
C ALA A 13 -7.71 -12.80 28.24
N ASN A 14 -7.64 -12.24 29.45
CA ASN A 14 -7.45 -10.80 29.67
C ASN A 14 -6.18 -10.27 29.00
N LEU A 15 -5.08 -11.05 29.04
CA LEU A 15 -3.83 -10.66 28.37
C LEU A 15 -3.99 -10.63 26.85
N PHE A 16 -4.62 -11.63 26.25
CA PHE A 16 -4.88 -11.59 24.81
C PHE A 16 -5.78 -10.44 24.40
N GLU A 17 -6.84 -10.19 25.18
CA GLU A 17 -7.74 -9.04 25.03
C GLU A 17 -6.96 -7.71 25.07
N SER A 18 -6.03 -7.55 26.00
CA SER A 18 -5.18 -6.35 26.09
C SER A 18 -4.19 -6.23 24.93
N LEU A 19 -3.52 -7.34 24.58
CA LEU A 19 -2.51 -7.37 23.50
C LEU A 19 -3.09 -7.10 22.10
N GLN A 20 -4.41 -7.21 21.92
CA GLN A 20 -5.05 -6.83 20.67
C GLN A 20 -4.74 -5.38 20.29
N VAL A 21 -4.71 -4.49 21.29
CA VAL A 21 -4.45 -3.05 21.11
C VAL A 21 -3.01 -2.86 20.64
N ASP A 22 -2.05 -3.41 21.37
CA ASP A 22 -0.61 -3.30 21.05
C ASP A 22 -0.28 -3.85 19.67
N VAL A 23 -0.82 -5.03 19.31
CA VAL A 23 -0.58 -5.64 17.99
C VAL A 23 -1.21 -4.81 16.88
N SER A 24 -2.39 -4.24 17.11
CA SER A 24 -3.04 -3.37 16.13
C SER A 24 -2.26 -2.07 15.95
N TRP A 25 -1.76 -1.46 17.03
CA TRP A 25 -0.89 -0.28 16.94
C TRP A 25 0.44 -0.58 16.25
N ALA A 26 1.08 -1.70 16.55
CA ALA A 26 2.30 -2.12 15.86
C ALA A 26 2.08 -2.29 14.35
N ARG A 27 0.87 -2.75 13.94
CA ARG A 27 0.48 -2.81 12.52
C ARG A 27 0.31 -1.41 11.93
N GLU A 28 -0.34 -0.48 12.64
CA GLU A 28 -0.47 0.91 12.17
C GLU A 28 0.90 1.58 12.02
N GLU A 29 1.78 1.48 13.03
CA GLU A 29 3.14 2.04 12.98
C GLU A 29 3.94 1.47 11.82
N LEU A 30 3.90 0.14 11.64
CA LEU A 30 4.56 -0.53 10.53
C LEU A 30 4.01 -0.06 9.17
N PHE A 31 2.69 0.16 9.09
CA PHE A 31 2.05 0.67 7.89
C PHE A 31 2.47 2.12 7.60
N GLU A 32 2.45 2.99 8.60
CA GLU A 32 2.81 4.41 8.49
C GLU A 32 4.30 4.63 8.25
N MET A 33 5.16 3.65 8.58
CA MET A 33 6.60 3.73 8.31
C MET A 33 6.84 3.87 6.80
N VAL A 34 7.14 5.09 6.37
CA VAL A 34 7.56 5.42 5.01
C VAL A 34 9.06 5.69 5.03
N ILE A 35 9.78 4.95 4.21
CA ILE A 35 11.22 5.06 4.02
C ILE A 35 11.50 5.06 2.52
N ASP A 36 12.54 5.76 2.10
CA ASP A 36 13.14 5.56 0.79
C ASP A 36 13.94 4.25 0.83
N GLU A 37 13.44 3.24 0.12
CA GLU A 37 13.95 1.87 0.21
C GLU A 37 15.32 1.73 -0.41
N ILE A 38 15.64 2.57 -1.39
CA ILE A 38 16.95 2.57 -2.03
C ILE A 38 17.97 3.17 -1.07
N ILE A 39 17.65 4.31 -0.45
CA ILE A 39 18.51 4.90 0.58
C ILE A 39 18.69 3.90 1.73
N TRP A 40 17.59 3.40 2.29
CA TRP A 40 17.61 2.47 3.42
C TRP A 40 18.37 1.17 3.12
N GLY A 41 18.11 0.55 1.97
CA GLY A 41 18.73 -0.73 1.59
C GLY A 41 20.22 -0.60 1.24
N GLN A 42 20.65 0.55 0.72
CA GLN A 42 22.07 0.79 0.40
C GLN A 42 22.89 1.30 1.60
N THR A 43 22.24 1.84 2.63
CA THR A 43 22.90 2.45 3.80
C THR A 43 22.64 1.63 5.07
N PHE A 44 21.43 1.70 5.62
CA PHE A 44 21.06 1.16 6.93
C PHE A 44 21.06 -0.37 6.98
N ALA A 45 20.54 -1.05 5.95
CA ALA A 45 20.47 -2.52 5.91
C ALA A 45 21.85 -3.21 5.98
N LYS A 46 22.95 -2.47 5.76
CA LYS A 46 24.32 -2.99 5.94
C LYS A 46 24.70 -3.15 7.41
N TYR A 47 24.12 -2.35 8.32
CA TYR A 47 24.41 -2.40 9.75
C TYR A 47 23.64 -3.49 10.50
N SER A 48 22.52 -3.98 9.96
CA SER A 48 21.75 -5.09 10.53
C SER A 48 22.30 -6.49 10.16
N LYS A 49 23.50 -6.55 9.59
CA LYS A 49 24.12 -7.79 9.12
C LYS A 49 24.74 -8.60 10.27
N PRO A 50 24.75 -9.93 10.17
CA PRO A 50 25.47 -10.76 11.12
C PRO A 50 26.97 -10.43 11.08
N VAL A 51 27.57 -10.30 12.27
CA VAL A 51 29.00 -9.98 12.41
C VAL A 51 29.88 -11.23 12.25
N GLY A 52 29.30 -12.44 12.24
CA GLY A 52 30.01 -13.72 12.09
C GLY A 52 29.37 -14.66 11.06
N GLN A 53 30.20 -15.56 10.48
CA GLN A 53 29.80 -16.52 9.42
C GLN A 53 28.70 -17.51 9.82
N SER A 54 28.52 -17.76 11.12
CA SER A 54 27.53 -18.68 11.67
C SER A 54 26.31 -17.97 12.28
N THR A 55 26.34 -16.65 12.40
CA THR A 55 25.26 -15.87 13.02
C THR A 55 24.15 -15.63 12.00
N ILE A 56 22.91 -15.93 12.38
CA ILE A 56 21.74 -15.56 11.57
C ILE A 56 21.57 -14.04 11.71
N GLY A 57 21.54 -13.31 10.60
CA GLY A 57 21.24 -11.87 10.63
C GLY A 57 19.88 -11.64 11.30
N ALA A 58 19.72 -10.51 12.00
CA ALA A 58 18.45 -10.17 12.62
C ALA A 58 17.39 -9.89 11.53
N GLY A 59 16.74 -10.93 11.01
CA GLY A 59 15.56 -10.78 10.17
C GLY A 59 14.39 -10.29 11.03
N GLY A 60 13.51 -9.44 10.47
CA GLY A 60 12.41 -8.81 11.23
C GLY A 60 11.57 -9.81 12.03
N ALA A 61 11.13 -10.90 11.39
CA ALA A 61 10.34 -11.96 12.03
C ALA A 61 11.16 -12.99 12.84
N ASP A 62 12.48 -12.87 12.85
CA ASP A 62 13.41 -13.72 13.61
C ASP A 62 13.91 -12.99 14.88
N CYS A 63 13.30 -11.87 15.28
CA CYS A 63 13.64 -11.19 16.52
C CYS A 63 13.09 -11.93 17.78
N PRO A 64 13.65 -11.70 18.98
CA PRO A 64 13.22 -12.35 20.22
C PRO A 64 11.72 -12.28 20.52
N MET A 65 11.09 -11.14 20.24
CA MET A 65 9.66 -10.91 20.47
C MET A 65 8.80 -11.95 19.72
N PHE A 66 9.03 -12.10 18.41
CA PHE A 66 8.26 -13.06 17.61
C PHE A 66 8.51 -14.51 17.99
N ARG A 67 9.71 -14.84 18.49
CA ARG A 67 10.01 -16.19 19.00
C ARG A 67 9.30 -16.48 20.32
N MET A 68 9.17 -15.50 21.20
CA MET A 68 8.35 -15.62 22.40
C MET A 68 6.86 -15.77 22.04
N LEU A 69 6.36 -14.99 21.08
CA LEU A 69 4.99 -15.12 20.60
C LEU A 69 4.72 -16.49 19.98
N ASP A 70 5.67 -17.03 19.20
CA ASP A 70 5.60 -18.39 18.66
C ASP A 70 5.49 -19.44 19.79
N ALA A 71 6.27 -19.30 20.86
CA ALA A 71 6.23 -20.19 22.02
C ALA A 71 4.89 -20.10 22.79
N VAL A 72 4.37 -18.88 23.01
CA VAL A 72 3.09 -18.66 23.70
C VAL A 72 1.91 -19.20 22.86
N CYS A 73 1.88 -18.86 21.57
CA CYS A 73 0.75 -19.16 20.70
C CYS A 73 0.77 -20.59 20.16
N GLY A 74 1.95 -21.18 19.96
CA GLY A 74 2.09 -22.43 19.22
C GLY A 74 1.96 -22.26 17.70
N LYS A 75 2.37 -23.28 16.95
CA LYS A 75 2.27 -23.33 15.48
C LYS A 75 1.02 -24.06 15.02
N ALA A 76 0.56 -23.76 13.82
CA ALA A 76 -0.48 -24.54 13.19
C ALA A 76 0.05 -25.93 12.84
N ASN A 77 -0.77 -26.96 13.03
CA ASN A 77 -0.46 -28.37 12.74
C ASN A 77 0.75 -28.93 13.53
N ASP A 78 1.05 -28.37 14.71
CA ASP A 78 2.05 -28.90 15.65
C ASP A 78 1.40 -29.22 17.01
N PRO A 79 0.58 -30.29 17.07
CA PRO A 79 -0.25 -30.60 18.24
C PRO A 79 0.59 -31.00 19.47
N THR A 80 1.81 -31.52 19.26
CA THR A 80 2.72 -31.90 20.36
C THR A 80 3.68 -30.77 20.75
N GLY A 81 4.02 -29.86 19.83
CA GLY A 81 4.93 -28.75 20.08
C GLY A 81 6.41 -29.10 19.87
N ASP A 82 6.74 -30.36 19.56
CA ASP A 82 8.13 -30.83 19.44
C ASP A 82 8.87 -30.15 18.27
N VAL A 83 8.14 -29.86 17.19
CA VAL A 83 8.69 -29.18 16.00
C VAL A 83 9.02 -27.73 16.36
N LEU A 84 8.11 -27.04 17.04
CA LEU A 84 8.33 -25.68 17.52
C LEU A 84 9.52 -25.57 18.47
N VAL A 85 9.65 -26.47 19.45
CA VAL A 85 10.78 -26.46 20.38
C VAL A 85 12.11 -26.62 19.63
N THR A 86 12.18 -27.59 18.72
CA THR A 86 13.38 -27.82 17.89
C THR A 86 13.72 -26.59 17.03
N GLU A 87 12.72 -25.95 16.42
CA GLU A 87 12.90 -24.71 15.66
C GLU A 87 13.44 -23.58 16.54
N LEU A 88 12.85 -23.39 17.73
CA LEU A 88 13.25 -22.34 18.68
C LEU A 88 14.69 -22.55 19.17
N GLU A 89 15.09 -23.78 19.51
CA GLU A 89 16.47 -24.06 19.90
C GLU A 89 17.48 -23.70 18.80
N MET A 90 17.16 -24.06 17.55
CA MET A 90 18.00 -23.76 16.40
C MET A 90 18.08 -22.24 16.14
N ARG A 91 16.94 -21.56 16.10
CA ARG A 91 16.84 -20.13 15.74
C ARG A 91 17.39 -19.21 16.83
N THR A 92 17.24 -19.57 18.10
CA THR A 92 17.64 -18.73 19.24
C THR A 92 19.08 -18.99 19.72
N ARG A 93 19.82 -19.92 19.10
CA ARG A 93 21.18 -20.32 19.55
C ARG A 93 22.19 -19.17 19.67
N HIS A 94 21.97 -18.07 18.95
CA HIS A 94 22.81 -16.87 18.97
C HIS A 94 22.21 -15.70 19.74
N PHE A 95 21.02 -15.85 20.33
CA PHE A 95 20.45 -14.81 21.18
C PHE A 95 21.25 -14.72 22.48
N PRO A 96 21.25 -13.54 23.14
CA PRO A 96 21.76 -13.40 24.49
C PRO A 96 21.25 -14.54 25.40
N PRO A 97 22.10 -15.16 26.24
CA PRO A 97 21.72 -16.31 27.06
C PRO A 97 20.46 -16.08 27.93
N THR A 98 20.25 -14.86 28.40
CA THR A 98 19.07 -14.46 29.17
C THR A 98 17.78 -14.55 28.35
N ILE A 99 17.80 -14.04 27.11
CA ILE A 99 16.68 -14.10 26.17
C ILE A 99 16.39 -15.54 25.77
N ARG A 100 17.43 -16.31 25.44
CA ARG A 100 17.30 -17.73 25.10
C ARG A 100 16.70 -18.53 26.27
N GLY A 101 17.19 -18.29 27.48
CA GLY A 101 16.66 -18.93 28.69
C GLY A 101 15.19 -18.60 28.94
N LEU A 102 14.77 -17.35 28.67
CA LEU A 102 13.37 -16.95 28.76
C LEU A 102 12.49 -17.68 27.73
N ILE A 103 12.89 -17.71 26.46
CA ILE A 103 12.14 -18.40 25.40
C ILE A 103 12.01 -19.89 25.73
N ASN A 104 13.08 -20.55 26.16
CA ASN A 104 13.05 -21.96 26.54
C ASN A 104 12.11 -22.23 27.72
N LYS A 105 12.07 -21.34 28.72
CA LYS A 105 11.12 -21.48 29.85
C LYS A 105 9.66 -21.37 29.41
N ILE A 106 9.37 -20.47 28.46
CA ILE A 106 8.02 -20.33 27.88
C ILE A 106 7.67 -21.60 27.09
N ALA A 107 8.58 -22.04 26.22
CA ALA A 107 8.38 -23.20 25.35
C ALA A 107 8.31 -24.55 26.10
N ALA A 108 8.78 -24.60 27.35
CA ALA A 108 8.64 -25.78 28.22
C ALA A 108 7.21 -26.01 28.74
N SER A 109 6.31 -25.03 28.54
CA SER A 109 4.87 -25.15 28.86
C SER A 109 4.06 -25.50 27.62
N SER A 110 2.84 -26.03 27.80
CA SER A 110 1.91 -26.17 26.67
C SER A 110 1.55 -24.80 26.10
N SER A 111 1.51 -24.69 24.77
CA SER A 111 1.06 -23.49 24.09
C SER A 111 -0.45 -23.31 24.25
N VAL A 112 -0.93 -22.07 24.11
CA VAL A 112 -2.37 -21.77 24.20
C VAL A 112 -3.17 -22.50 23.13
N ARG A 113 -2.63 -22.60 21.91
CA ARG A 113 -3.26 -23.37 20.82
C ARG A 113 -3.41 -24.85 21.17
N ASN A 114 -2.37 -25.47 21.74
CA ASN A 114 -2.42 -26.89 22.10
C ASN A 114 -3.39 -27.15 23.25
N TYR A 115 -3.46 -26.23 24.22
CA TYR A 115 -4.46 -26.31 25.28
C TYR A 115 -5.89 -26.19 24.75
N ILE A 116 -6.17 -25.25 23.84
CA ILE A 116 -7.48 -25.14 23.17
C ILE A 116 -7.80 -26.40 22.36
N ALA A 117 -6.83 -26.93 21.61
CA ALA A 117 -6.99 -28.14 20.82
C ALA A 117 -7.28 -29.39 21.67
N SER A 118 -6.87 -29.40 22.94
CA SER A 118 -7.19 -30.49 23.89
C SER A 118 -8.66 -30.53 24.33
N GLY A 119 -9.46 -29.50 23.99
CA GLY A 119 -10.87 -29.40 24.37
C GLY A 119 -11.12 -28.92 25.80
N ASN A 120 -10.06 -28.59 26.54
CA ASN A 120 -10.15 -28.17 27.94
C ASN A 120 -10.36 -26.66 28.14
N ALA A 121 -10.14 -25.84 27.11
CA ALA A 121 -10.30 -24.40 27.20
C ALA A 121 -11.77 -23.98 27.22
N GLY A 122 -12.12 -23.05 28.09
CA GLY A 122 -13.40 -22.36 28.06
C GLY A 122 -13.59 -21.49 26.80
N PRO A 123 -14.84 -21.05 26.57
CA PRO A 123 -15.21 -20.29 25.37
C PRO A 123 -14.48 -18.94 25.29
N ARG A 124 -14.31 -18.25 26.42
CA ARG A 124 -13.69 -16.91 26.47
C ARG A 124 -12.23 -16.95 26.03
N LEU A 125 -11.40 -17.88 26.55
CA LEU A 125 -10.01 -18.02 26.11
C LEU A 125 -9.93 -18.34 24.62
N SER A 126 -10.77 -19.28 24.17
CA SER A 126 -10.80 -19.71 22.76
C SER A 126 -11.14 -18.55 21.82
N GLN A 127 -12.11 -17.72 22.21
CA GLN A 127 -12.55 -16.53 21.49
C GLN A 127 -11.48 -15.43 21.48
N ALA A 128 -10.95 -15.05 22.64
CA ALA A 128 -9.91 -14.02 22.76
C ALA A 128 -8.65 -14.40 21.96
N PHE A 129 -8.24 -15.66 22.04
CA PHE A 129 -7.10 -16.17 21.27
C PHE A 129 -7.36 -16.13 19.76
N ARG A 130 -8.58 -16.45 19.30
CA ARG A 130 -8.93 -16.39 17.88
C ARG A 130 -8.87 -14.97 17.32
N VAL A 131 -9.38 -13.98 18.07
CA VAL A 131 -9.27 -12.56 17.70
C VAL A 131 -7.80 -12.14 17.64
N PHE A 132 -7.03 -12.46 18.69
CA PHE A 132 -5.60 -12.15 18.73
C PHE A 132 -4.84 -12.76 17.54
N GLN A 133 -5.14 -14.00 17.16
CA GLN A 133 -4.53 -14.66 16.00
C GLN A 133 -4.85 -13.98 14.68
N GLN A 134 -6.06 -13.44 14.53
CA GLN A 134 -6.44 -12.68 13.35
C GLN A 134 -5.62 -11.39 13.26
N LEU A 135 -5.56 -10.61 14.35
CA LEU A 135 -4.78 -9.37 14.40
C LEU A 135 -3.28 -9.61 14.21
N LEU A 136 -2.75 -10.68 14.80
CA LEU A 136 -1.35 -11.06 14.62
C LEU A 136 -1.08 -11.50 13.17
N TYR A 137 -2.00 -12.26 12.54
CA TYR A 137 -1.90 -12.59 11.12
C TYR A 137 -1.81 -11.32 10.26
N ASP A 138 -2.63 -10.31 10.54
CA ASP A 138 -2.62 -9.04 9.82
C ASP A 138 -1.31 -8.26 9.99
N LEU A 139 -0.72 -8.26 11.19
CA LEU A 139 0.62 -7.69 11.43
C LEU A 139 1.69 -8.40 10.57
N TYR A 140 1.67 -9.74 10.52
CA TYR A 140 2.60 -10.51 9.69
C TYR A 140 2.37 -10.27 8.19
N GLU A 141 1.12 -10.13 7.75
CA GLU A 141 0.79 -9.80 6.36
C GLU A 141 1.27 -8.39 6.00
N MET A 142 1.16 -7.43 6.92
CA MET A 142 1.72 -6.09 6.74
C MET A 142 3.26 -6.12 6.64
N HIS A 143 3.92 -6.86 7.54
CA HIS A 143 5.37 -7.08 7.49
C HIS A 143 5.78 -7.73 6.16
N ARG A 144 5.01 -8.72 5.68
CA ARG A 144 5.27 -9.35 4.38
C ARG A 144 5.21 -8.34 3.24
N LYS A 145 4.17 -7.51 3.18
CA LYS A 145 4.01 -6.46 2.18
C LYS A 145 5.12 -5.41 2.25
N LYS A 146 5.55 -5.01 3.45
CA LYS A 146 6.66 -4.06 3.64
C LYS A 146 8.01 -4.66 3.24
N ALA A 147 8.27 -5.92 3.57
CA ALA A 147 9.51 -6.61 3.21
C ALA A 147 9.70 -6.72 1.69
N MET A 148 8.62 -6.81 0.91
CA MET A 148 8.67 -6.81 -0.56
C MET A 148 9.35 -5.56 -1.14
N ARG A 149 9.29 -4.43 -0.44
CA ARG A 149 9.88 -3.17 -0.94
C ARG A 149 11.42 -3.22 -1.02
N ILE A 150 12.07 -4.22 -0.39
CA ILE A 150 13.52 -4.47 -0.54
C ILE A 150 13.93 -4.77 -2.00
N VAL A 151 12.98 -5.16 -2.85
CA VAL A 151 13.21 -5.38 -4.28
C VAL A 151 13.73 -4.11 -4.94
N LEU A 152 13.24 -2.93 -4.57
CA LEU A 152 13.74 -1.65 -5.08
C LEU A 152 15.23 -1.45 -4.75
N ALA A 153 15.64 -1.83 -3.55
CA ALA A 153 17.04 -1.74 -3.12
C ALA A 153 17.94 -2.76 -3.84
N LEU A 154 17.46 -3.99 -4.06
CA LEU A 154 18.16 -5.02 -4.84
C LEU A 154 18.42 -4.52 -6.27
N ARG A 155 17.39 -3.95 -6.91
CA ARG A 155 17.48 -3.38 -8.26
C ARG A 155 18.42 -2.18 -8.33
N ALA A 156 18.48 -1.39 -7.26
CA ALA A 156 19.44 -0.30 -7.13
C ALA A 156 20.88 -0.77 -6.82
N GLY A 157 21.11 -2.06 -6.58
CA GLY A 157 22.45 -2.64 -6.41
C GLY A 157 22.80 -3.14 -5.02
N GLN A 158 21.81 -3.38 -4.15
CA GLN A 158 22.05 -4.09 -2.88
C GLN A 158 22.54 -5.53 -3.15
N LEU A 159 23.76 -5.82 -2.72
CA LEU A 159 24.43 -7.09 -3.03
C LEU A 159 24.01 -8.28 -2.16
N TYR A 160 23.46 -8.04 -0.96
CA TYR A 160 23.19 -9.11 0.01
C TYR A 160 21.93 -8.83 0.82
N THR A 161 21.16 -9.88 1.06
CA THR A 161 20.06 -9.93 2.02
C THR A 161 20.27 -11.10 2.98
N SER A 162 19.75 -11.02 4.20
CA SER A 162 19.83 -12.10 5.18
C SER A 162 19.09 -13.38 4.74
N SER A 163 18.09 -13.24 3.87
CA SER A 163 17.32 -14.33 3.28
C SER A 163 17.96 -14.97 2.04
N GLY A 164 19.04 -14.39 1.49
CA GLY A 164 19.63 -14.87 0.23
C GLY A 164 18.81 -14.52 -1.02
N THR A 165 17.83 -13.61 -0.90
CA THR A 165 16.92 -13.21 -1.97
C THR A 165 17.64 -12.72 -3.23
N GLN A 166 18.82 -12.10 -3.09
CA GLN A 166 19.61 -11.60 -4.22
C GLN A 166 19.98 -12.70 -5.24
N ASN A 167 19.94 -13.98 -4.84
CA ASN A 167 20.27 -15.12 -5.69
C ASN A 167 19.04 -15.74 -6.37
N ALA A 168 17.83 -15.23 -6.08
CA ALA A 168 16.60 -15.75 -6.65
C ALA A 168 16.36 -15.20 -8.07
N GLN A 169 15.84 -16.03 -8.96
CA GLN A 169 15.42 -15.60 -10.31
C GLN A 169 14.31 -14.54 -10.27
N SER A 170 13.36 -14.69 -9.34
CA SER A 170 12.31 -13.70 -9.04
C SER A 170 12.40 -13.33 -7.55
N PRO A 171 13.14 -12.26 -7.21
CA PRO A 171 13.24 -11.75 -5.85
C PRO A 171 11.87 -11.48 -5.20
N GLU A 172 10.95 -10.90 -5.96
CA GLU A 172 9.58 -10.59 -5.55
C GLU A 172 8.86 -11.86 -5.08
N TRP A 173 8.78 -12.86 -5.96
CA TRP A 173 8.10 -14.11 -5.65
C TRP A 173 8.78 -14.85 -4.50
N HIS A 174 10.12 -14.87 -4.47
CA HIS A 174 10.89 -15.56 -3.45
C HIS A 174 10.64 -15.00 -2.04
N ILE A 175 10.66 -13.67 -1.86
CA ILE A 175 10.35 -13.04 -0.57
C ILE A 175 8.90 -13.34 -0.17
N SER A 176 7.97 -13.07 -1.09
CA SER A 176 6.54 -13.23 -0.86
C SER A 176 6.21 -14.66 -0.43
N ASN A 177 6.72 -15.66 -1.16
CA ASN A 177 6.46 -17.07 -0.91
C ASN A 177 7.12 -17.55 0.38
N THR A 178 8.36 -17.15 0.68
CA THR A 178 9.06 -17.56 1.89
C THR A 178 8.35 -17.06 3.15
N LEU A 179 7.95 -15.79 3.16
CA LEU A 179 7.22 -15.20 4.27
C LEU A 179 5.80 -15.78 4.38
N ARG A 180 5.11 -16.03 3.25
CA ARG A 180 3.81 -16.71 3.25
C ARG A 180 3.90 -18.11 3.85
N LYS A 181 4.92 -18.90 3.51
CA LYS A 181 5.14 -20.22 4.13
C LYS A 181 5.36 -20.09 5.64
N ALA A 182 6.15 -19.12 6.08
CA ALA A 182 6.36 -18.84 7.50
C ALA A 182 5.06 -18.44 8.24
N MET A 183 4.12 -17.78 7.55
CA MET A 183 2.79 -17.48 8.08
C MET A 183 1.89 -18.73 8.12
N ILE A 184 1.90 -19.57 7.08
CA ILE A 184 1.14 -20.84 7.07
C ILE A 184 1.54 -21.73 8.24
N VAL A 185 2.84 -21.85 8.53
CA VAL A 185 3.34 -22.61 9.69
C VAL A 185 2.80 -22.03 11.02
N ARG A 186 2.59 -20.71 11.12
CA ARG A 186 2.06 -20.07 12.35
C ARG A 186 0.56 -20.17 12.51
N PHE A 187 -0.17 -19.93 11.42
CA PHE A 187 -1.60 -19.62 11.45
C PHE A 187 -2.47 -20.65 10.76
N GLY A 188 -1.87 -21.57 9.98
CA GLY A 188 -2.58 -22.48 9.09
C GLY A 188 -2.86 -21.82 7.73
N ASP A 189 -3.17 -22.66 6.75
CA ASP A 189 -3.56 -22.25 5.40
C ASP A 189 -5.06 -21.93 5.27
N ASP A 190 -5.91 -22.56 6.09
CA ASP A 190 -7.35 -22.31 6.13
C ASP A 190 -7.69 -20.95 6.78
N PRO A 191 -8.24 -19.98 6.01
CA PRO A 191 -8.69 -18.71 6.56
C PRO A 191 -9.89 -18.83 7.51
N ALA A 192 -10.72 -19.88 7.39
CA ALA A 192 -11.90 -20.04 8.22
C ALA A 192 -11.54 -20.25 9.71
N SER A 193 -10.40 -20.88 9.98
CA SER A 193 -9.86 -21.09 11.34
C SER A 193 -9.71 -19.81 12.18
N ARG A 194 -9.56 -18.66 11.53
CA ARG A 194 -9.36 -17.35 12.19
C ARG A 194 -10.59 -16.45 12.15
N ARG A 195 -11.71 -16.88 11.57
CA ARG A 195 -12.92 -16.05 11.50
C ARG A 195 -13.64 -16.00 12.85
N ILE A 196 -14.18 -14.84 13.19
CA ILE A 196 -14.92 -14.62 14.44
C ILE A 196 -16.41 -14.82 14.15
N PRO A 197 -17.14 -15.65 14.92
CA PRO A 197 -18.58 -15.70 14.79
C PRO A 197 -19.21 -14.37 15.25
N ALA A 198 -20.29 -13.98 14.60
CA ALA A 198 -21.03 -12.77 14.92
C ALA A 198 -22.51 -12.93 14.56
N THR A 199 -23.35 -12.07 15.12
CA THR A 199 -24.76 -11.97 14.77
C THR A 199 -25.00 -10.68 13.98
N ALA A 200 -25.56 -10.80 12.78
CA ALA A 200 -25.96 -9.67 11.96
C ALA A 200 -27.41 -9.26 12.29
N VAL A 201 -27.62 -7.97 12.59
CA VAL A 201 -28.91 -7.40 12.98
C VAL A 201 -29.24 -6.22 12.06
N PRO A 202 -30.36 -6.27 11.30
CA PRO A 202 -30.81 -5.12 10.52
C PRO A 202 -31.10 -3.90 11.39
N VAL A 203 -30.59 -2.73 11.00
CA VAL A 203 -30.83 -1.45 11.67
C VAL A 203 -31.68 -0.55 10.78
N HIS A 204 -32.82 -0.10 11.30
CA HIS A 204 -33.76 0.71 10.55
C HIS A 204 -33.54 2.20 10.85
N HIS A 205 -32.77 2.89 10.00
CA HIS A 205 -32.56 4.33 10.11
C HIS A 205 -33.63 5.16 9.37
N LYS A 206 -34.29 4.58 8.35
CA LYS A 206 -35.38 5.24 7.61
C LYS A 206 -36.32 4.18 6.99
N PRO A 207 -37.65 4.29 7.13
CA PRO A 207 -38.57 3.52 6.31
C PRO A 207 -38.58 4.09 4.89
N SER A 208 -38.05 3.35 3.91
CA SER A 208 -38.13 3.73 2.49
C SER A 208 -39.60 3.68 2.03
N SER A 209 -40.05 4.72 1.32
CA SER A 209 -41.35 4.75 0.63
C SER A 209 -41.39 3.84 -0.61
N ALA A 210 -40.23 3.47 -1.15
CA ALA A 210 -40.08 2.56 -2.28
C ALA A 210 -39.68 1.15 -1.79
N GLN A 211 -40.48 0.15 -2.19
CA GLN A 211 -40.07 -1.26 -2.15
C GLN A 211 -39.52 -1.68 -3.52
N PRO A 212 -38.45 -2.50 -3.58
CA PRO A 212 -37.68 -3.06 -2.46
C PRO A 212 -36.55 -2.13 -1.96
N ALA A 213 -36.12 -2.29 -0.70
CA ALA A 213 -35.03 -1.52 -0.10
C ALA A 213 -33.70 -1.78 -0.84
N GLU A 214 -33.21 -0.78 -1.56
CA GLU A 214 -31.95 -0.87 -2.32
C GLU A 214 -30.69 -0.81 -1.44
N SER A 215 -30.81 -0.38 -0.18
CA SER A 215 -29.71 -0.32 0.79
C SER A 215 -30.20 -0.56 2.22
N ALA A 216 -29.31 -1.09 3.07
CA ALA A 216 -29.57 -1.41 4.47
C ALA A 216 -28.33 -1.13 5.34
N ILE A 217 -28.56 -0.73 6.59
CA ILE A 217 -27.52 -0.68 7.61
C ILE A 217 -27.66 -1.93 8.47
N ILE A 218 -26.54 -2.60 8.74
CA ILE A 218 -26.49 -3.84 9.51
C ILE A 218 -25.50 -3.67 10.64
N ARG A 219 -25.92 -3.98 11.86
CA ARG A 219 -25.03 -4.11 13.00
C ARG A 219 -24.52 -5.55 13.08
N LEU A 220 -23.22 -5.71 13.26
CA LEU A 220 -22.56 -7.01 13.47
C LEU A 220 -22.14 -7.06 14.93
N ASP A 221 -22.83 -7.87 15.73
CA ASP A 221 -22.54 -8.11 17.14
C ASP A 221 -21.56 -9.29 17.27
N PHE A 222 -20.36 -9.03 17.79
CA PHE A 222 -19.28 -10.03 17.84
C PHE A 222 -19.42 -10.95 19.05
N ASP A 223 -19.06 -12.21 18.89
CA ASP A 223 -18.93 -13.15 20.00
C ASP A 223 -17.79 -12.78 20.97
N ALA A 224 -16.83 -11.96 20.51
CA ALA A 224 -15.67 -11.51 21.26
C ALA A 224 -15.29 -10.08 20.85
N PRO A 225 -14.89 -9.21 21.80
CA PRO A 225 -14.39 -7.89 21.46
C PRO A 225 -13.19 -7.94 20.52
N MET A 226 -13.14 -7.00 19.57
CA MET A 226 -12.09 -6.90 18.57
C MET A 226 -11.63 -5.45 18.42
N VAL A 227 -10.31 -5.25 18.37
CA VAL A 227 -9.71 -3.92 18.15
C VAL A 227 -9.78 -3.54 16.67
N LEU A 228 -10.45 -2.42 16.38
CA LEU A 228 -10.71 -1.90 15.03
C LEU A 228 -11.12 -0.43 15.08
N ALA A 229 -11.34 0.21 13.92
CA ALA A 229 -12.06 1.48 13.85
C ALA A 229 -13.02 1.61 12.66
N ALA A 230 -13.77 2.72 12.64
CA ALA A 230 -14.44 3.18 11.43
C ALA A 230 -13.42 3.43 10.32
N GLY A 231 -13.75 3.03 9.10
CA GLY A 231 -12.83 3.08 7.95
C GLY A 231 -12.08 1.79 7.68
N ASP A 232 -11.90 0.91 8.68
CA ASP A 232 -11.44 -0.46 8.42
C ASP A 232 -12.49 -1.23 7.59
N ALA A 233 -12.08 -2.32 6.95
CA ALA A 233 -12.98 -3.20 6.23
C ALA A 233 -13.18 -4.54 6.97
N MET A 234 -14.28 -5.21 6.66
CA MET A 234 -14.63 -6.50 7.26
C MET A 234 -15.20 -7.44 6.20
N SER A 235 -14.56 -8.60 6.06
CA SER A 235 -15.09 -9.72 5.30
C SER A 235 -16.19 -10.41 6.07
N VAL A 236 -17.41 -10.34 5.57
CA VAL A 236 -18.60 -11.00 6.11
C VAL A 236 -18.91 -12.23 5.28
N THR A 237 -18.93 -13.39 5.93
CA THR A 237 -19.29 -14.67 5.34
C THR A 237 -20.67 -15.09 5.83
N ILE A 238 -21.54 -15.40 4.88
CA ILE A 238 -22.88 -15.91 5.13
C ILE A 238 -23.00 -17.33 4.57
N HIS A 239 -23.92 -18.10 5.13
CA HIS A 239 -24.35 -19.38 4.58
C HIS A 239 -25.79 -19.26 4.11
N SER A 240 -26.07 -19.63 2.86
CA SER A 240 -27.42 -19.79 2.33
C SER A 240 -27.62 -21.20 1.81
N ALA A 241 -28.84 -21.73 1.92
CA ALA A 241 -29.20 -23.01 1.32
C ALA A 241 -29.02 -23.01 -0.20
N ASP A 242 -29.20 -21.84 -0.85
CA ASP A 242 -29.21 -21.73 -2.31
C ASP A 242 -27.80 -21.69 -2.93
N PHE A 243 -26.82 -21.13 -2.21
CA PHE A 243 -25.49 -20.86 -2.76
C PHE A 243 -24.33 -21.20 -1.80
N GLY A 244 -24.61 -21.82 -0.65
CA GLY A 244 -23.58 -22.22 0.31
C GLY A 244 -22.91 -21.03 0.99
N TYR A 245 -21.62 -21.17 1.28
CA TYR A 245 -20.80 -20.15 1.94
C TYR A 245 -20.28 -19.13 0.95
N GLU A 246 -20.65 -17.86 1.13
CA GLU A 246 -20.18 -16.76 0.30
C GLU A 246 -19.64 -15.63 1.18
N THR A 247 -18.57 -14.97 0.72
CA THR A 247 -17.88 -13.90 1.46
C THR A 247 -17.89 -12.60 0.70
N ARG A 248 -18.14 -11.50 1.39
CA ARG A 248 -17.95 -10.16 0.83
C ARG A 248 -17.35 -9.19 1.85
N THR A 249 -16.50 -8.30 1.38
CA THR A 249 -15.91 -7.22 2.17
C THR A 249 -16.81 -5.99 2.22
N PHE A 250 -17.00 -5.43 3.42
CA PHE A 250 -17.76 -4.21 3.67
C PHE A 250 -16.92 -3.23 4.50
N SER A 251 -17.10 -1.94 4.26
CA SER A 251 -16.47 -0.89 5.08
C SER A 251 -17.21 -0.76 6.42
N ILE A 252 -16.45 -0.66 7.51
CA ILE A 252 -16.97 -0.37 8.85
C ILE A 252 -17.34 1.11 8.90
N THR A 253 -18.62 1.38 9.09
CA THR A 253 -19.16 2.74 9.11
C THR A 253 -19.21 3.32 10.51
N LYS A 254 -19.49 2.50 11.53
CA LYS A 254 -19.56 2.92 12.93
C LYS A 254 -19.13 1.79 13.85
N THR A 255 -18.59 2.14 15.02
CA THR A 255 -18.15 1.19 16.04
C THR A 255 -18.90 1.41 17.35
N TYR A 256 -19.04 0.36 18.13
CA TYR A 256 -19.61 0.39 19.47
C TYR A 256 -18.62 -0.23 20.46
N GLU A 257 -18.20 0.57 21.43
CA GLU A 257 -17.17 0.19 22.41
C GLU A 257 -17.57 -1.03 23.26
N ALA A 258 -16.56 -1.83 23.58
CA ALA A 258 -16.65 -2.87 24.59
C ALA A 258 -16.37 -2.26 25.99
N PRO A 259 -17.32 -2.31 26.95
CA PRO A 259 -17.08 -1.80 28.30
C PRO A 259 -15.91 -2.54 28.98
N GLY A 260 -15.05 -1.81 29.69
CA GLY A 260 -13.94 -2.39 30.47
C GLY A 260 -12.62 -2.55 29.72
N PHE A 261 -12.52 -2.10 28.47
CA PHE A 261 -11.26 -1.90 27.77
C PHE A 261 -10.81 -0.45 27.94
N ASP A 262 -9.53 -0.22 28.27
CA ASP A 262 -8.96 1.13 28.42
C ASP A 262 -9.21 1.93 27.12
N THR A 263 -10.05 2.96 27.22
CA THR A 263 -10.53 3.80 26.10
C THR A 263 -10.02 5.24 26.22
N ALA A 264 -8.89 5.43 26.91
CA ALA A 264 -8.39 6.74 27.30
C ALA A 264 -7.69 7.55 26.19
N SER A 265 -7.73 7.13 24.92
CA SER A 265 -7.15 7.91 23.83
C SER A 265 -8.20 8.40 22.84
N ASP A 266 -7.99 9.61 22.32
CA ASP A 266 -8.76 10.22 21.21
C ASP A 266 -8.58 9.47 19.86
N ASP A 267 -7.96 8.28 19.89
CA ASP A 267 -7.72 7.46 18.73
C ASP A 267 -8.97 6.66 18.36
N ASP A 268 -9.22 6.50 17.07
CA ASP A 268 -10.37 5.72 16.61
C ASP A 268 -10.16 4.21 16.75
N LEU A 269 -8.92 3.74 16.98
CA LEU A 269 -8.61 2.32 17.15
C LEU A 269 -8.90 1.88 18.59
N HIS A 270 -9.96 1.11 18.78
CA HIS A 270 -10.39 0.64 20.11
C HIS A 270 -11.06 -0.74 20.04
N ALA A 271 -11.18 -1.40 21.19
CA ALA A 271 -11.93 -2.64 21.31
C ALA A 271 -13.44 -2.38 21.14
N ALA A 272 -14.02 -2.97 20.09
CA ALA A 272 -15.44 -2.87 19.79
C ALA A 272 -16.14 -4.21 20.07
N LYS A 273 -17.35 -4.15 20.63
CA LYS A 273 -18.25 -5.32 20.76
C LYS A 273 -19.13 -5.53 19.54
N SER A 274 -19.34 -4.45 18.76
CA SER A 274 -20.13 -4.51 17.54
C SER A 274 -19.78 -3.35 16.61
N VAL A 275 -20.14 -3.48 15.34
CA VAL A 275 -19.93 -2.46 14.31
C VAL A 275 -21.13 -2.35 13.39
N GLU A 276 -21.28 -1.22 12.70
CA GLU A 276 -22.23 -1.08 11.58
C GLU A 276 -21.53 -1.10 10.23
N ILE A 277 -22.18 -1.75 9.26
CA ILE A 277 -21.83 -1.68 7.84
C ILE A 277 -23.01 -1.11 7.05
N CYS A 278 -22.70 -0.38 5.98
CA CYS A 278 -23.69 0.03 4.98
C CYS A 278 -23.65 -0.93 3.78
N CYS A 279 -24.78 -1.55 3.47
CA CYS A 279 -24.92 -2.52 2.39
C CYS A 279 -25.84 -1.96 1.30
N ARG A 280 -25.43 -2.09 0.04
CA ARG A 280 -26.30 -1.84 -1.14
C ARG A 280 -26.60 -3.16 -1.81
N SER A 281 -27.87 -3.42 -2.12
CA SER A 281 -28.32 -4.65 -2.76
C SER A 281 -27.72 -4.82 -4.16
N ALA A 282 -26.60 -5.54 -4.26
CA ALA A 282 -25.89 -5.77 -5.50
C ALA A 282 -25.07 -7.07 -5.44
N GLY A 283 -25.52 -8.17 -6.03
CA GLY A 283 -24.85 -9.47 -5.96
C GLY A 283 -25.25 -10.29 -4.73
N LEU A 284 -24.86 -11.58 -4.70
CA LEU A 284 -25.42 -12.60 -3.80
C LEU A 284 -25.44 -12.19 -2.32
N VAL A 285 -24.27 -11.91 -1.73
CA VAL A 285 -24.16 -11.61 -0.29
C VAL A 285 -24.93 -10.35 0.09
N SER A 286 -24.77 -9.27 -0.67
CA SER A 286 -25.41 -8.00 -0.32
C SER A 286 -26.91 -8.01 -0.53
N SER A 287 -27.40 -8.66 -1.59
CA SER A 287 -28.83 -8.84 -1.82
C SER A 287 -29.45 -9.71 -0.72
N PHE A 288 -28.79 -10.80 -0.32
CA PHE A 288 -29.23 -11.62 0.80
C PHE A 288 -29.36 -10.80 2.09
N ILE A 289 -28.32 -10.04 2.44
CA ILE A 289 -28.28 -9.21 3.64
C ILE A 289 -29.40 -8.16 3.62
N CYS A 290 -29.62 -7.47 2.49
CA CYS A 290 -30.65 -6.44 2.37
C CYS A 290 -32.09 -6.97 2.49
N GLN A 291 -32.29 -8.27 2.27
CA GLN A 291 -33.61 -8.92 2.37
C GLN A 291 -33.93 -9.39 3.81
N GLN A 292 -32.93 -9.49 4.69
CA GLN A 292 -33.15 -9.98 6.05
C GLN A 292 -33.92 -8.96 6.89
N ARG A 293 -34.93 -9.45 7.62
CA ARG A 293 -35.72 -8.66 8.58
C ARG A 293 -35.42 -8.98 10.04
N ASN A 294 -34.85 -10.15 10.28
CA ASN A 294 -34.50 -10.65 11.62
C ASN A 294 -32.99 -10.80 11.74
N ALA A 295 -32.50 -10.98 12.96
CA ALA A 295 -31.10 -11.31 13.21
C ALA A 295 -30.73 -12.68 12.61
N PHE A 296 -29.50 -12.80 12.11
CA PHE A 296 -29.00 -14.03 11.50
C PHE A 296 -27.50 -14.22 11.78
N PRO A 297 -27.00 -15.46 11.88
CA PRO A 297 -25.61 -15.74 12.16
C PRO A 297 -24.72 -15.44 10.94
N VAL A 298 -23.54 -14.91 11.20
CA VAL A 298 -22.50 -14.66 10.20
C VAL A 298 -21.13 -15.02 10.77
N SER A 299 -20.13 -15.11 9.91
CA SER A 299 -18.73 -15.26 10.31
C SER A 299 -17.90 -14.14 9.69
N ILE A 300 -17.09 -13.46 10.49
CA ILE A 300 -16.38 -12.25 10.08
C ILE A 300 -14.87 -12.41 10.15
N ALA A 301 -14.17 -11.64 9.31
CA ALA A 301 -12.74 -11.39 9.44
C ALA A 301 -12.46 -9.92 9.16
N LEU A 302 -11.70 -9.27 10.03
CA LEU A 302 -11.14 -7.95 9.81
C LEU A 302 -10.26 -7.96 8.56
N SER A 303 -10.37 -6.88 7.80
CA SER A 303 -9.48 -6.52 6.72
C SER A 303 -9.08 -5.08 7.00
N PRO A 304 -8.05 -4.85 7.83
CA PRO A 304 -7.72 -3.51 8.28
C PRO A 304 -7.34 -2.62 7.09
N SER A 305 -7.67 -1.33 7.19
CA SER A 305 -7.37 -0.31 6.18
C SER A 305 -6.62 0.85 6.82
N PRO A 306 -5.38 0.64 7.34
CA PRO A 306 -4.63 1.68 8.02
C PRO A 306 -4.38 2.93 7.14
N HIS A 307 -4.33 2.72 5.81
CA HIS A 307 -4.16 3.79 4.82
C HIS A 307 -5.30 4.81 4.82
N PHE A 308 -6.45 4.49 5.41
CA PHE A 308 -7.63 5.33 5.48
C PHE A 308 -7.93 5.80 6.92
N ARG A 309 -6.98 5.65 7.85
CA ARG A 309 -7.14 6.15 9.22
C ARG A 309 -7.21 7.68 9.22
N ILE A 310 -8.34 8.21 9.69
CA ILE A 310 -8.57 9.65 9.71
C ILE A 310 -7.80 10.27 10.87
N ARG A 311 -6.89 11.20 10.56
CA ARG A 311 -6.14 11.96 11.56
C ARG A 311 -6.94 13.20 11.98
N ALA A 312 -7.16 13.36 13.27
CA ALA A 312 -7.76 14.58 13.79
C ALA A 312 -6.77 15.75 13.64
N ASN A 313 -7.29 16.93 13.30
CA ASN A 313 -6.53 18.17 13.33
C ASN A 313 -6.06 18.41 14.77
N GLN A 314 -4.82 18.83 14.91
CA GLN A 314 -4.19 19.19 16.17
C GLN A 314 -4.19 20.70 16.40
N LYS A 315 -4.35 21.50 15.33
CA LYS A 315 -4.31 22.96 15.42
C LYS A 315 -5.54 23.62 14.78
N THR A 316 -5.88 24.82 15.25
CA THR A 316 -7.07 25.56 14.82
C THR A 316 -7.02 26.05 13.37
N GLU A 317 -5.84 26.18 12.80
CA GLU A 317 -5.58 26.56 11.42
C GLU A 317 -5.64 25.37 10.44
N GLU A 318 -5.63 24.13 10.96
CA GLU A 318 -5.63 22.95 10.12
C GLU A 318 -7.01 22.71 9.50
N THR A 319 -6.98 22.16 8.28
CA THR A 319 -8.17 21.82 7.52
C THR A 319 -8.09 20.41 7.00
N SER A 320 -9.19 19.65 7.06
CA SER A 320 -9.32 18.35 6.40
C SER A 320 -10.52 18.31 5.46
N LEU A 321 -10.41 17.48 4.43
CA LEU A 321 -11.45 17.30 3.41
C LEU A 321 -11.96 15.87 3.42
N PHE A 322 -13.27 15.69 3.63
CA PHE A 322 -13.97 14.42 3.53
C PHE A 322 -14.86 14.43 2.30
N ILE A 323 -14.77 13.41 1.46
CA ILE A 323 -15.52 13.30 0.21
C ILE A 323 -16.20 11.94 0.16
N ALA A 324 -17.54 11.95 0.13
CA ALA A 324 -18.33 10.74 0.26
C ALA A 324 -19.31 10.56 -0.91
N GLN A 325 -19.59 9.31 -1.28
CA GLN A 325 -20.71 8.95 -2.14
C GLN A 325 -21.68 8.04 -1.40
N ASN A 326 -22.92 8.51 -1.23
CA ASN A 326 -24.02 7.78 -0.58
C ASN A 326 -23.58 7.03 0.70
N GLY A 327 -23.60 5.69 0.72
CA GLY A 327 -23.23 4.89 1.88
C GLY A 327 -21.79 5.09 2.39
N GLY A 328 -20.87 5.57 1.54
CA GLY A 328 -19.51 5.93 1.96
C GLY A 328 -19.47 7.06 3.00
N LEU A 329 -20.56 7.84 3.10
CA LEU A 329 -20.75 8.87 4.13
C LEU A 329 -20.71 8.27 5.55
N GLY A 330 -21.14 7.02 5.71
CA GLY A 330 -21.23 6.36 7.01
C GLY A 330 -19.91 6.36 7.77
N ILE A 331 -18.77 6.18 7.09
CA ILE A 331 -17.44 6.16 7.72
C ILE A 331 -17.14 7.50 8.42
N PHE A 332 -17.36 8.61 7.72
CA PHE A 332 -17.11 9.95 8.27
C PHE A 332 -18.08 10.27 9.40
N LEU A 333 -19.35 9.86 9.29
CA LEU A 333 -20.32 10.07 10.36
C LEU A 333 -20.03 9.22 11.59
N GLY A 334 -19.56 7.98 11.43
CA GLY A 334 -19.13 7.15 12.55
C GLY A 334 -17.92 7.73 13.26
N TRP A 335 -16.93 8.20 12.50
CA TRP A 335 -15.77 8.92 13.04
C TRP A 335 -16.18 10.19 13.81
N LEU A 336 -17.06 11.00 13.23
CA LEU A 336 -17.61 12.21 13.86
C LEU A 336 -18.45 11.89 15.10
N SER A 337 -19.13 10.75 15.14
CA SER A 337 -20.00 10.39 16.27
C SER A 337 -19.25 10.21 17.59
N ARG A 338 -17.97 9.82 17.52
CA ARG A 338 -17.08 9.60 18.67
C ARG A 338 -16.50 10.89 19.26
N ARG A 339 -16.73 12.05 18.63
CA ARG A 339 -16.08 13.32 19.00
C ARG A 339 -17.06 14.29 19.63
N GLU A 340 -16.68 14.88 20.76
CA GLU A 340 -17.45 15.96 21.38
C GLU A 340 -17.26 17.29 20.66
N THR A 341 -16.02 17.59 20.29
CA THR A 341 -15.60 18.82 19.62
C THR A 341 -14.68 18.50 18.44
N LEU A 342 -14.52 19.47 17.53
CA LEU A 342 -13.53 19.41 16.44
C LEU A 342 -12.52 20.54 16.59
N VAL A 343 -11.25 20.22 16.38
CA VAL A 343 -10.17 21.20 16.27
C VAL A 343 -9.99 21.57 14.80
N GLY A 344 -9.73 22.84 14.51
CA GLY A 344 -9.62 23.32 13.13
C GLY A 344 -10.94 23.22 12.36
N SER A 345 -10.85 23.07 11.04
CA SER A 345 -12.02 23.03 10.16
C SER A 345 -12.07 21.77 9.31
N TYR A 346 -13.27 21.23 9.13
CA TYR A 346 -13.52 20.06 8.30
C TYR A 346 -14.50 20.44 7.20
N THR A 347 -14.23 20.03 5.97
CA THR A 347 -15.19 20.16 4.87
C THR A 347 -15.64 18.77 4.42
N LEU A 348 -16.94 18.51 4.45
CA LEU A 348 -17.56 17.27 4.03
C LEU A 348 -18.36 17.49 2.74
N VAL A 349 -17.89 16.92 1.64
CA VAL A 349 -18.52 16.98 0.32
C VAL A 349 -19.21 15.65 0.02
N ILE A 350 -20.50 15.68 -0.25
CA ILE A 350 -21.32 14.47 -0.32
C ILE A 350 -22.00 14.39 -1.69
N GLY A 351 -21.80 13.29 -2.41
CA GLY A 351 -22.49 12.97 -3.64
C GLY A 351 -23.68 12.03 -3.41
N ALA A 352 -24.88 12.46 -3.81
CA ALA A 352 -26.09 11.64 -3.78
C ALA A 352 -26.99 11.91 -5.00
N GLN A 353 -28.03 11.08 -5.17
CA GLN A 353 -29.07 11.35 -6.18
C GLN A 353 -30.02 12.43 -5.66
N ASN A 354 -30.63 12.16 -4.50
CA ASN A 354 -31.52 13.02 -3.71
C ASN A 354 -31.40 12.61 -2.23
N LEU A 355 -32.11 13.30 -1.32
CA LEU A 355 -32.10 12.97 0.12
C LEU A 355 -32.90 11.70 0.45
N ASP A 356 -33.86 11.33 -0.39
CA ASP A 356 -34.58 10.07 -0.19
C ASP A 356 -33.64 8.86 -0.27
N ARG A 357 -32.72 8.87 -1.24
CA ARG A 357 -31.72 7.82 -1.46
C ARG A 357 -30.47 7.94 -0.58
N LEU A 358 -30.34 8.99 0.22
CA LEU A 358 -29.23 9.18 1.16
C LEU A 358 -29.59 8.58 2.52
N ILE A 359 -29.05 7.39 2.81
CA ILE A 359 -29.43 6.58 3.98
C ILE A 359 -29.11 7.22 5.34
N TYR A 360 -28.17 8.17 5.38
CA TYR A 360 -27.68 8.83 6.60
C TYR A 360 -28.15 10.29 6.76
N THR A 361 -29.31 10.64 6.18
CA THR A 361 -29.79 12.03 6.17
C THR A 361 -29.97 12.60 7.59
N GLN A 362 -30.54 11.82 8.52
CA GLN A 362 -30.79 12.31 9.88
C GLN A 362 -29.48 12.49 10.67
N GLU A 363 -28.56 11.54 10.56
CA GLU A 363 -27.24 11.59 11.19
C GLU A 363 -26.42 12.76 10.67
N LEU A 364 -26.51 13.04 9.37
CA LEU A 364 -25.88 14.20 8.75
C LEU A 364 -26.35 15.52 9.39
N PHE A 365 -27.66 15.72 9.51
CA PHE A 365 -28.19 16.93 10.14
C PHE A 365 -27.81 17.04 11.62
N ASN A 366 -27.76 15.92 12.34
CA ASN A 366 -27.31 15.89 13.73
C ASN A 366 -25.85 16.35 13.86
N VAL A 367 -24.93 15.87 13.02
CA VAL A 367 -23.52 16.28 13.09
C VAL A 367 -23.31 17.72 12.63
N MET A 368 -24.08 18.19 11.65
CA MET A 368 -24.07 19.60 11.23
C MET A 368 -24.47 20.53 12.39
N SER A 369 -25.55 20.19 13.09
CA SER A 369 -26.01 20.95 14.25
C SER A 369 -25.02 20.91 15.41
N ARG A 370 -24.31 19.77 15.60
CA ARG A 370 -23.31 19.59 16.66
C ARG A 370 -22.08 20.44 16.45
N PHE A 371 -21.45 20.35 15.27
CA PHE A 371 -20.13 20.92 15.03
C PHE A 371 -20.13 22.30 14.38
N LYS A 372 -21.25 22.74 13.81
CA LYS A 372 -21.47 24.12 13.34
C LYS A 372 -20.30 24.65 12.51
N ALA A 373 -19.61 25.69 12.97
CA ALA A 373 -18.54 26.36 12.25
C ALA A 373 -17.32 25.46 11.95
N ASN A 374 -17.09 24.41 12.74
CA ASN A 374 -15.97 23.50 12.52
C ASN A 374 -16.25 22.44 11.43
N LEU A 375 -17.51 22.26 11.01
CA LEU A 375 -17.89 21.31 9.96
C LEU A 375 -18.72 21.98 8.87
N ARG A 376 -18.08 22.25 7.73
CA ARG A 376 -18.75 22.71 6.52
C ARG A 376 -19.24 21.52 5.72
N VAL A 377 -20.53 21.50 5.37
CA VAL A 377 -21.13 20.44 4.53
C VAL A 377 -21.52 21.01 3.17
N ILE A 378 -21.13 20.32 2.10
CA ILE A 378 -21.54 20.61 0.71
C ILE A 378 -22.21 19.37 0.13
N LEU A 379 -23.50 19.48 -0.20
CA LEU A 379 -24.28 18.38 -0.76
C LEU A 379 -24.45 18.54 -2.28
N CYS A 380 -23.90 17.61 -3.04
CA CYS A 380 -23.99 17.55 -4.49
C CYS A 380 -25.09 16.55 -4.89
N LEU A 381 -26.25 17.06 -5.28
CA LEU A 381 -27.40 16.25 -5.70
C LEU A 381 -27.48 16.20 -7.23
N SER A 382 -27.47 14.98 -7.77
CA SER A 382 -27.54 14.76 -9.23
C SER A 382 -28.96 14.71 -9.78
N ARG A 383 -29.98 14.50 -8.92
CA ARG A 383 -31.41 14.44 -9.26
C ARG A 383 -32.27 14.95 -8.09
N PRO A 384 -32.10 16.22 -7.66
CA PRO A 384 -32.86 16.77 -6.54
C PRO A 384 -34.35 16.89 -6.87
N ASP A 385 -35.20 16.78 -5.86
CA ASP A 385 -36.63 17.10 -5.93
C ASP A 385 -37.01 18.33 -5.07
N ASP A 386 -38.27 18.76 -5.15
CA ASP A 386 -38.77 19.94 -4.42
C ASP A 386 -38.77 19.77 -2.89
N GLN A 387 -38.77 18.53 -2.40
CA GLN A 387 -38.69 18.23 -0.98
C GLN A 387 -37.24 18.37 -0.51
N ASP A 388 -36.28 17.92 -1.31
CA ASP A 388 -34.85 18.09 -1.05
C ASP A 388 -34.49 19.57 -0.87
N VAL A 389 -34.90 20.42 -1.82
CA VAL A 389 -34.58 21.85 -1.78
C VAL A 389 -35.10 22.52 -0.50
N ARG A 390 -36.32 22.15 -0.07
CA ARG A 390 -36.93 22.66 1.17
C ARG A 390 -36.16 22.21 2.41
N LEU A 391 -35.90 20.90 2.54
CA LEU A 391 -35.17 20.34 3.68
C LEU A 391 -33.75 20.91 3.81
N LEU A 392 -33.07 21.12 2.69
CA LEU A 392 -31.72 21.70 2.68
C LEU A 392 -31.73 23.17 3.10
N ALA A 393 -32.71 23.94 2.64
CA ALA A 393 -32.89 25.34 3.04
C ALA A 393 -33.20 25.46 4.54
N GLU A 394 -34.10 24.63 5.07
CA GLU A 394 -34.47 24.60 6.49
C GLU A 394 -33.28 24.28 7.41
N ASN A 395 -32.35 23.43 6.95
CA ASN A 395 -31.17 23.02 7.71
C ASN A 395 -29.91 23.83 7.37
N GLY A 396 -30.03 24.92 6.59
CA GLY A 396 -28.91 25.79 6.22
C GLY A 396 -27.78 25.08 5.47
N CYS A 397 -28.10 24.03 4.69
CA CYS A 397 -27.11 23.22 4.00
C CYS A 397 -26.70 23.85 2.65
N GLN A 398 -25.40 23.91 2.36
CA GLN A 398 -24.93 24.33 1.04
C GLN A 398 -25.14 23.18 0.04
N SER A 399 -26.01 23.41 -0.95
CA SER A 399 -26.30 22.41 -2.00
C SER A 399 -25.82 22.84 -3.37
N CYS A 400 -25.34 21.89 -4.16
CA CYS A 400 -24.98 22.07 -5.57
C CYS A 400 -25.69 21.04 -6.44
N HIS A 401 -26.12 21.46 -7.64
CA HIS A 401 -26.66 20.52 -8.63
C HIS A 401 -25.51 19.89 -9.42
N GLY A 402 -25.46 18.56 -9.48
CA GLY A 402 -24.48 17.80 -10.26
C GLY A 402 -23.68 16.78 -9.46
N ARG A 403 -22.71 16.15 -10.11
CA ARG A 403 -21.81 15.17 -9.49
C ARG A 403 -20.62 15.86 -8.84
N VAL A 404 -20.12 15.30 -7.74
CA VAL A 404 -19.01 15.86 -6.97
C VAL A 404 -17.77 16.21 -7.83
N PRO A 405 -17.24 15.36 -8.73
CA PRO A 405 -16.07 15.74 -9.51
C PRO A 405 -16.24 17.03 -10.34
N ALA A 406 -17.44 17.27 -10.88
CA ALA A 406 -17.72 18.49 -11.63
C ALA A 406 -17.74 19.72 -10.70
N VAL A 407 -18.42 19.61 -9.56
CA VAL A 407 -18.49 20.67 -8.54
C VAL A 407 -17.10 20.99 -7.97
N LEU A 408 -16.26 19.97 -7.74
CA LEU A 408 -14.91 20.16 -7.26
C LEU A 408 -14.00 20.87 -8.27
N ALA A 409 -14.24 20.68 -9.57
CA ALA A 409 -13.44 21.36 -10.61
C ALA A 409 -13.69 22.88 -10.64
N ASP A 410 -14.88 23.32 -10.24
CA ASP A 410 -15.26 24.73 -10.19
C ASP A 410 -14.81 25.42 -8.88
N LEU A 411 -14.66 24.63 -7.81
CA LEU A 411 -14.23 25.09 -6.51
C LEU A 411 -12.68 25.09 -6.43
N ARG A 412 -12.05 26.23 -6.14
CA ARG A 412 -10.60 26.27 -5.90
C ARG A 412 -10.29 25.69 -4.51
N TRP A 413 -9.79 24.46 -4.46
CA TRP A 413 -9.39 23.79 -3.22
C TRP A 413 -7.91 24.03 -2.89
N ALA A 414 -7.59 24.16 -1.60
CA ALA A 414 -6.21 24.14 -1.12
C ALA A 414 -5.64 22.72 -1.26
N ARG A 415 -4.52 22.58 -1.96
CA ARG A 415 -3.94 21.28 -2.33
C ARG A 415 -3.25 20.51 -1.20
N SER A 416 -3.16 21.08 -0.01
CA SER A 416 -2.34 20.57 1.10
C SER A 416 -3.16 20.04 2.28
N ALA A 417 -4.48 19.93 2.15
CA ALA A 417 -5.32 19.39 3.22
C ALA A 417 -5.41 17.85 3.10
N PRO A 418 -5.22 17.10 4.20
CA PRO A 418 -5.53 15.67 4.23
C PRO A 418 -6.94 15.43 3.70
N THR A 419 -7.04 14.60 2.66
CA THR A 419 -8.27 14.37 1.90
C THR A 419 -8.62 12.90 1.93
N TYR A 420 -9.82 12.58 2.41
CA TYR A 420 -10.33 11.22 2.53
C TYR A 420 -11.54 11.03 1.63
N ILE A 421 -11.50 10.01 0.78
CA ILE A 421 -12.53 9.74 -0.21
C ILE A 421 -13.12 8.34 0.00
N CYS A 422 -14.44 8.25 0.16
CA CYS A 422 -15.14 6.97 0.19
C CYS A 422 -16.34 6.91 -0.76
N GLY A 423 -16.43 5.85 -1.57
CA GLY A 423 -17.50 5.66 -2.55
C GLY A 423 -17.26 4.49 -3.50
N SER A 424 -17.90 4.52 -4.67
CA SER A 424 -17.55 3.60 -5.76
C SER A 424 -16.16 3.91 -6.34
N SER A 425 -15.55 2.95 -7.03
CA SER A 425 -14.27 3.14 -7.71
C SER A 425 -14.31 4.28 -8.72
N GLU A 426 -15.34 4.36 -9.56
CA GLU A 426 -15.47 5.40 -10.58
C GLU A 426 -15.61 6.79 -9.95
N PHE A 427 -16.36 6.88 -8.84
CA PHE A 427 -16.48 8.11 -8.08
C PHE A 427 -15.14 8.55 -7.50
N ALA A 428 -14.46 7.66 -6.79
CA ALA A 428 -13.23 7.98 -6.08
C ALA A 428 -12.12 8.38 -7.06
N LEU A 429 -11.98 7.67 -8.19
CA LEU A 429 -11.01 7.99 -9.23
C LEU A 429 -11.35 9.30 -9.96
N GLY A 430 -12.64 9.55 -10.22
CA GLY A 430 -13.07 10.82 -10.80
C GLY A 430 -12.73 12.01 -9.92
N VAL A 431 -12.86 11.87 -8.60
CA VAL A 431 -12.43 12.89 -7.64
C VAL A 431 -10.91 13.03 -7.62
N ALA A 432 -10.17 11.92 -7.51
CA ALA A 432 -8.71 11.92 -7.48
C ALA A 432 -8.11 12.61 -8.71
N GLU A 433 -8.66 12.36 -9.91
CA GLU A 433 -8.19 12.99 -11.14
C GLU A 433 -8.45 14.50 -11.18
N VAL A 434 -9.58 14.96 -10.64
CA VAL A 434 -9.86 16.40 -10.51
C VAL A 434 -8.87 17.06 -9.54
N LEU A 435 -8.57 16.43 -8.42
CA LEU A 435 -7.62 16.95 -7.43
C LEU A 435 -6.16 16.94 -7.95
N ARG A 436 -5.81 15.99 -8.82
CA ARG A 436 -4.48 15.86 -9.43
C ARG A 436 -4.15 16.99 -10.42
N ARG A 437 -5.12 17.44 -11.22
CA ARG A 437 -4.92 18.36 -12.36
C ARG A 437 -4.22 19.67 -11.96
N PRO A 438 -3.01 20.00 -12.46
CA PRO A 438 -2.27 21.22 -12.10
C PRO A 438 -3.12 22.49 -12.19
N VAL A 439 -2.89 23.46 -11.30
CA VAL A 439 -3.51 24.79 -11.42
C VAL A 439 -3.06 25.40 -12.74
N LYS A 440 -4.01 25.94 -13.53
CA LYS A 440 -3.87 26.35 -14.94
C LYS A 440 -2.71 27.31 -15.32
N ASP A 441 -1.83 27.70 -14.38
CA ASP A 441 -0.76 28.68 -14.59
C ASP A 441 0.67 28.16 -14.31
N GLN A 442 0.86 26.86 -14.04
CA GLN A 442 2.21 26.28 -13.91
C GLN A 442 2.71 25.67 -15.23
N LYS A 443 3.61 26.38 -15.91
CA LYS A 443 4.48 25.75 -16.92
C LYS A 443 5.46 24.82 -16.19
N VAL A 444 5.29 23.52 -16.34
CA VAL A 444 6.28 22.54 -15.89
C VAL A 444 7.40 22.53 -16.94
N ILE A 445 8.54 23.14 -16.61
CA ILE A 445 9.74 23.20 -17.46
C ILE A 445 10.68 22.01 -17.15
N GLU A 446 10.41 21.25 -16.09
CA GLU A 446 11.29 20.16 -15.64
C GLU A 446 10.99 18.82 -16.34
N ASN A 447 12.05 18.05 -16.62
CA ASN A 447 11.92 16.68 -17.13
C ASN A 447 11.12 15.83 -16.11
N PRO A 448 9.99 15.20 -16.51
CA PRO A 448 9.10 14.50 -15.60
C PRO A 448 9.79 13.34 -14.87
N ARG A 449 10.82 12.72 -15.46
CA ARG A 449 11.55 11.59 -14.87
C ARG A 449 12.42 11.95 -13.69
N ILE A 450 12.79 13.23 -13.52
CA ILE A 450 13.52 13.71 -12.34
C ILE A 450 12.70 14.77 -11.58
N SER A 451 11.37 14.66 -11.66
CA SER A 451 10.46 15.46 -10.86
C SER A 451 10.54 15.11 -9.38
N LYS A 452 10.09 16.03 -8.52
CA LYS A 452 10.01 15.85 -7.07
C LYS A 452 9.25 14.57 -6.71
N ILE A 453 9.61 13.97 -5.59
CA ILE A 453 8.99 12.75 -5.06
C ILE A 453 8.82 12.89 -3.55
N ASN A 454 7.78 12.26 -3.00
CA ASN A 454 7.61 12.06 -1.57
C ASN A 454 7.82 10.57 -1.25
N THR A 455 8.79 10.31 -0.38
CA THR A 455 9.19 8.98 0.11
C THR A 455 9.25 8.92 1.65
N SER A 456 9.05 10.05 2.33
CA SER A 456 9.14 10.18 3.79
C SER A 456 7.78 10.17 4.48
N SER A 457 6.70 10.34 3.73
CA SER A 457 5.34 10.37 4.27
C SER A 457 4.32 9.71 3.35
N MET A 458 3.18 9.34 3.93
CA MET A 458 2.04 8.85 3.17
C MET A 458 1.46 9.97 2.31
N PRO A 459 0.86 9.66 1.15
CA PRO A 459 0.12 10.66 0.40
C PRO A 459 -1.02 11.24 1.24
N ASP A 460 -1.25 12.55 1.15
CA ASP A 460 -2.36 13.24 1.83
C ASP A 460 -3.73 12.88 1.26
N LEU A 461 -3.76 12.18 0.12
CA LEU A 461 -4.97 11.69 -0.51
C LEU A 461 -5.18 10.22 -0.15
N HIS A 462 -6.28 9.94 0.53
CA HIS A 462 -6.65 8.62 1.01
C HIS A 462 -7.94 8.16 0.34
N LEU A 463 -7.94 6.99 -0.27
CA LEU A 463 -9.10 6.40 -0.93
C LEU A 463 -9.52 5.09 -0.25
N HIS A 464 -10.83 4.94 -0.04
CA HIS A 464 -11.46 3.71 0.43
C HIS A 464 -12.66 3.38 -0.46
N VAL A 465 -12.56 2.31 -1.26
CA VAL A 465 -13.57 2.03 -2.28
C VAL A 465 -14.40 0.81 -1.94
N ALA A 466 -15.68 0.86 -2.32
CA ALA A 466 -16.56 -0.28 -2.12
C ALA A 466 -16.11 -1.46 -3.01
N ALA A 467 -15.93 -2.64 -2.41
CA ALA A 467 -15.71 -3.89 -3.15
C ALA A 467 -16.98 -4.24 -3.95
N ALA A 468 -17.00 -3.90 -5.23
CA ALA A 468 -18.10 -4.13 -6.15
C ALA A 468 -17.65 -5.02 -7.30
N LYS A 469 -18.54 -5.89 -7.81
CA LYS A 469 -18.21 -6.59 -9.05
C LYS A 469 -18.05 -5.55 -10.16
N PRO A 470 -16.92 -5.53 -10.88
CA PRO A 470 -16.73 -4.59 -11.97
C PRO A 470 -17.79 -4.84 -13.05
N ASN A 471 -18.32 -3.76 -13.61
CA ASN A 471 -19.36 -3.84 -14.63
C ASN A 471 -18.74 -4.26 -15.97
N ILE A 472 -18.82 -5.56 -16.29
CA ILE A 472 -18.17 -6.17 -17.47
C ILE A 472 -18.58 -5.46 -18.78
N ALA A 473 -19.80 -4.93 -18.85
CA ALA A 473 -20.30 -4.23 -20.04
C ALA A 473 -19.57 -2.90 -20.29
N GLU A 474 -19.19 -2.16 -19.25
CA GLU A 474 -18.43 -0.90 -19.38
C GLU A 474 -16.95 -1.18 -19.66
N VAL A 475 -16.38 -2.22 -19.02
CA VAL A 475 -15.01 -2.70 -19.31
C VAL A 475 -14.88 -3.08 -20.80
N ASN A 476 -15.88 -3.72 -21.39
CA ASN A 476 -15.84 -4.18 -22.78
C ASN A 476 -15.89 -3.05 -23.83
N ALA A 477 -16.45 -1.87 -23.52
CA ALA A 477 -16.56 -0.78 -24.49
C ALA A 477 -15.23 -0.02 -24.69
N GLN A 478 -14.39 0.08 -23.64
CA GLN A 478 -13.05 0.66 -23.69
C GLN A 478 -11.95 -0.39 -23.97
N ALA A 479 -12.18 -1.68 -23.67
CA ALA A 479 -11.21 -2.76 -23.84
C ALA A 479 -11.03 -3.30 -25.28
N MET A 480 -11.61 -2.65 -26.30
CA MET A 480 -11.45 -3.08 -27.71
C MET A 480 -10.11 -2.66 -28.34
N ARG A 481 -9.39 -1.71 -27.73
CA ARG A 481 -8.10 -1.24 -28.25
C ARG A 481 -7.03 -2.31 -28.01
N ILE A 482 -6.38 -2.75 -29.08
CA ILE A 482 -5.15 -3.56 -28.98
C ILE A 482 -3.97 -2.61 -28.78
N ILE A 483 -3.15 -2.88 -27.77
CA ILE A 483 -1.98 -2.09 -27.39
C ILE A 483 -0.76 -3.00 -27.55
N SER A 484 0.23 -2.58 -28.35
CA SER A 484 1.46 -3.35 -28.53
C SER A 484 2.38 -3.24 -27.30
N GLN A 485 3.33 -4.16 -27.17
CA GLN A 485 4.36 -4.08 -26.12
C GLN A 485 5.18 -2.78 -26.23
N SER A 486 5.44 -2.34 -27.45
CA SER A 486 6.18 -1.12 -27.73
C SER A 486 5.41 0.16 -27.42
N GLU A 487 4.09 0.16 -27.56
CA GLU A 487 3.25 1.25 -27.08
C GLU A 487 3.21 1.30 -25.55
N LEU A 488 2.99 0.15 -24.89
CA LEU A 488 2.99 0.04 -23.43
C LEU A 488 4.30 0.60 -22.82
N ALA A 489 5.45 0.28 -23.43
CA ALA A 489 6.78 0.73 -23.00
C ALA A 489 6.99 2.25 -22.99
N LEU A 490 6.15 3.03 -23.69
CA LEU A 490 6.23 4.50 -23.70
C LEU A 490 5.74 5.10 -22.38
N HIS A 491 4.85 4.41 -21.67
CA HIS A 491 4.14 4.90 -20.50
C HIS A 491 4.81 4.42 -19.19
N ASN A 492 6.07 4.82 -19.00
CA ASN A 492 6.89 4.46 -17.84
C ASN A 492 7.53 5.66 -17.11
N SER A 493 6.84 6.80 -17.06
CA SER A 493 7.33 8.04 -16.44
C SER A 493 6.52 8.45 -15.22
N PRO A 494 7.08 9.23 -14.28
CA PRO A 494 6.28 9.85 -13.22
C PRO A 494 5.12 10.66 -13.80
N GLY A 495 3.90 10.36 -13.35
CA GLY A 495 2.66 10.95 -13.88
C GLY A 495 2.10 10.35 -15.17
N ASP A 496 2.79 9.38 -15.78
CA ASP A 496 2.38 8.62 -16.98
C ASP A 496 2.81 7.16 -16.86
N ILE A 497 1.95 6.34 -16.25
CA ILE A 497 2.25 4.98 -15.80
C ILE A 497 1.19 4.02 -16.32
N TRP A 498 1.54 3.20 -17.30
CA TRP A 498 0.72 2.06 -17.71
C TRP A 498 1.35 0.75 -17.27
N ILE A 499 0.51 -0.26 -17.06
CA ILE A 499 0.93 -1.64 -16.78
C ILE A 499 0.03 -2.63 -17.51
N SER A 500 0.54 -3.83 -17.78
CA SER A 500 -0.31 -4.97 -18.13
C SER A 500 -0.45 -5.94 -16.95
N LEU A 501 -1.68 -6.43 -16.75
CA LEU A 501 -1.99 -7.54 -15.85
C LEU A 501 -2.78 -8.59 -16.64
N GLY A 502 -2.21 -9.78 -16.80
CA GLY A 502 -2.62 -10.74 -17.81
C GLY A 502 -2.66 -10.08 -19.20
N GLU A 503 -3.80 -10.17 -19.86
CA GLU A 503 -4.01 -9.60 -21.21
C GLU A 503 -4.55 -8.17 -21.20
N THR A 504 -4.76 -7.54 -20.03
CA THR A 504 -5.40 -6.22 -19.95
C THR A 504 -4.39 -5.15 -19.60
N VAL A 505 -4.43 -4.03 -20.31
CA VAL A 505 -3.58 -2.86 -20.06
C VAL A 505 -4.38 -1.81 -19.28
N TYR A 506 -3.75 -1.25 -18.26
CA TYR A 506 -4.34 -0.27 -17.34
C TYR A 506 -3.52 1.02 -17.34
N ASP A 507 -4.18 2.17 -17.40
CA ASP A 507 -3.58 3.45 -17.08
C ASP A 507 -3.72 3.70 -15.57
N ILE A 508 -2.63 3.50 -14.84
CA ILE A 508 -2.59 3.63 -13.39
C ILE A 508 -1.96 4.95 -12.94
N SER A 509 -1.83 5.94 -13.84
CA SER A 509 -1.16 7.21 -13.55
C SER A 509 -1.72 7.92 -12.32
N VAL A 510 -3.03 7.86 -12.13
CA VAL A 510 -3.72 8.47 -10.97
C VAL A 510 -3.31 7.83 -9.64
N LEU A 511 -2.91 6.55 -9.62
CA LEU A 511 -2.50 5.85 -8.39
C LEU A 511 -1.28 6.49 -7.73
N SER A 512 -0.41 7.16 -8.49
CA SER A 512 0.74 7.89 -7.93
C SER A 512 0.37 8.91 -6.84
N THR A 513 -0.88 9.39 -6.85
CA THR A 513 -1.38 10.38 -5.89
C THR A 513 -1.85 9.82 -4.55
N PHE A 514 -2.15 8.52 -4.46
CA PHE A 514 -2.74 7.93 -3.24
C PHE A 514 -2.30 6.49 -2.95
N HIS A 515 -1.45 5.87 -3.77
CA HIS A 515 -1.07 4.48 -3.59
C HIS A 515 -0.27 4.29 -2.29
N PRO A 516 -0.73 3.43 -1.35
CA PRO A 516 -0.08 3.23 -0.07
C PRO A 516 1.38 2.77 -0.12
N GLY A 517 1.76 2.08 -1.20
CA GLY A 517 3.14 1.62 -1.42
C GLY A 517 4.08 2.70 -1.96
N GLY A 518 3.58 3.91 -2.22
CA GLY A 518 4.34 5.02 -2.81
C GLY A 518 4.58 4.88 -4.32
N GLU A 519 5.04 5.96 -4.93
CA GLU A 519 5.22 6.07 -6.37
C GLU A 519 6.35 5.15 -6.91
N LYS A 520 7.47 4.99 -6.16
CA LYS A 520 8.60 4.14 -6.58
C LYS A 520 8.16 2.69 -6.85
N THR A 521 7.24 2.17 -6.04
CA THR A 521 6.68 0.82 -6.21
C THR A 521 5.91 0.68 -7.52
N LEU A 522 5.13 1.70 -7.90
CA LEU A 522 4.39 1.72 -9.17
C LEU A 522 5.35 1.82 -10.37
N LEU A 523 6.34 2.72 -10.28
CA LEU A 523 7.34 2.93 -11.33
C LEU A 523 8.21 1.70 -11.59
N CYS A 524 8.39 0.83 -10.59
CA CYS A 524 9.21 -0.37 -10.73
C CYS A 524 8.80 -1.28 -11.90
N ARG A 525 7.51 -1.29 -12.27
CA ARG A 525 6.95 -2.10 -13.37
C ARG A 525 6.20 -1.26 -14.41
N ALA A 526 6.42 0.06 -14.42
CA ALA A 526 5.78 0.94 -15.38
C ALA A 526 6.21 0.61 -16.82
N GLY A 527 5.27 0.64 -17.75
CA GLY A 527 5.45 0.24 -19.14
C GLY A 527 5.75 -1.25 -19.34
N LEU A 528 5.41 -2.11 -18.38
CA LEU A 528 5.72 -3.56 -18.41
C LEU A 528 4.53 -4.40 -17.91
N ASN A 529 4.66 -5.72 -18.06
CA ASN A 529 3.83 -6.67 -17.32
C ASN A 529 4.19 -6.62 -15.82
N ALA A 530 3.16 -6.53 -14.99
CA ALA A 530 3.28 -6.39 -13.55
C ALA A 530 2.71 -7.57 -12.76
N ASP A 531 2.40 -8.70 -13.41
CA ASP A 531 1.69 -9.84 -12.79
C ASP A 531 2.40 -10.37 -11.55
N ASP A 532 3.72 -10.57 -11.60
CA ASP A 532 4.49 -11.12 -10.48
C ASP A 532 4.45 -10.19 -9.25
N MET A 533 4.61 -8.89 -9.48
CA MET A 533 4.56 -7.86 -8.43
C MET A 533 3.15 -7.75 -7.87
N PHE A 534 2.16 -7.62 -8.74
CA PHE A 534 0.76 -7.45 -8.37
C PHE A 534 0.23 -8.66 -7.59
N ASN A 535 0.45 -9.87 -8.10
CA ASN A 535 0.00 -11.10 -7.44
C ASN A 535 0.73 -11.37 -6.12
N SER A 536 1.92 -10.80 -5.92
CA SER A 536 2.63 -10.92 -4.64
C SER A 536 1.98 -10.09 -3.53
N VAL A 537 1.24 -9.02 -3.84
CA VAL A 537 0.70 -8.09 -2.83
C VAL A 537 -0.83 -8.03 -2.84
N HIS A 538 -1.47 -8.07 -4.00
CA HIS A 538 -2.89 -7.78 -4.19
C HIS A 538 -3.73 -8.99 -4.61
N LYS A 539 -3.12 -10.18 -4.74
CA LYS A 539 -3.84 -11.40 -5.15
C LYS A 539 -5.05 -11.67 -4.26
N GLY A 540 -6.21 -11.80 -4.89
CA GLY A 540 -7.49 -12.08 -4.22
C GLY A 540 -8.17 -10.87 -3.59
N SER A 541 -7.62 -9.65 -3.73
CA SER A 541 -8.29 -8.44 -3.25
C SER A 541 -9.35 -7.96 -4.23
N HIS A 542 -10.61 -8.19 -3.90
CA HIS A 542 -11.74 -7.70 -4.69
C HIS A 542 -11.80 -6.17 -4.75
N GLU A 543 -11.41 -5.48 -3.68
CA GLU A 543 -11.36 -4.02 -3.62
C GLU A 543 -10.38 -3.45 -4.65
N VAL A 544 -9.15 -3.99 -4.69
CA VAL A 544 -8.12 -3.55 -5.64
C VAL A 544 -8.56 -3.83 -7.08
N MET A 545 -9.17 -4.99 -7.35
CA MET A 545 -9.71 -5.29 -8.67
C MET A 545 -10.87 -4.37 -9.06
N SER A 546 -11.72 -3.99 -8.08
CA SER A 546 -12.78 -3.00 -8.29
C SER A 546 -12.20 -1.63 -8.67
N LEU A 547 -11.09 -1.25 -8.04
CA LEU A 547 -10.40 0.01 -8.31
C LEU A 547 -9.71 0.02 -9.69
N LEU A 548 -9.10 -1.11 -10.09
CA LEU A 548 -8.42 -1.24 -11.38
C LEU A 548 -9.36 -1.29 -12.58
N ALA A 549 -10.55 -1.88 -12.42
CA ALA A 549 -11.49 -2.07 -13.54
C ALA A 549 -11.79 -0.80 -14.36
N PRO A 550 -12.12 0.36 -13.77
CA PRO A 550 -12.35 1.60 -14.54
C PRO A 550 -11.08 2.21 -15.15
N MET A 551 -9.88 1.70 -14.84
CA MET A 551 -8.61 2.13 -15.41
C MET A 551 -8.18 1.31 -16.64
N ALA A 552 -8.95 0.29 -17.03
CA ALA A 552 -8.64 -0.53 -18.19
C ALA A 552 -8.77 0.28 -19.49
N ILE A 553 -7.73 0.28 -20.31
CA ILE A 553 -7.66 1.08 -21.55
C ILE A 553 -7.53 0.24 -22.82
N GLY A 554 -7.36 -1.09 -22.70
CA GLY A 554 -7.18 -1.97 -23.84
C GLY A 554 -6.71 -3.37 -23.47
N LYS A 555 -6.45 -4.17 -24.50
CA LYS A 555 -5.84 -5.49 -24.41
C LYS A 555 -4.41 -5.45 -24.94
N LEU A 556 -3.51 -6.14 -24.26
CA LEU A 556 -2.15 -6.32 -24.75
C LEU A 556 -2.19 -7.20 -26.00
N GLU A 557 -1.44 -6.80 -27.02
CA GLU A 557 -1.25 -7.58 -28.23
C GLU A 557 -0.72 -8.98 -27.89
N LYS A 558 -1.16 -9.99 -28.65
CA LYS A 558 -0.62 -11.34 -28.49
C LYS A 558 0.84 -11.33 -28.90
N LYS A 559 1.69 -11.96 -28.10
CA LYS A 559 3.13 -12.06 -28.37
C LYS A 559 3.39 -12.46 -29.81
N ASN A 560 4.22 -11.67 -30.48
CA ASN A 560 4.64 -11.99 -31.83
C ASN A 560 5.74 -13.06 -31.75
N GLU A 561 5.40 -14.32 -32.07
CA GLU A 561 6.35 -15.43 -32.03
C GLU A 561 7.58 -15.21 -32.91
N ALA A 562 7.48 -14.36 -33.94
CA ALA A 562 8.60 -14.01 -34.81
C ALA A 562 9.55 -12.95 -34.23
N ASN A 563 9.15 -12.20 -33.18
CA ASN A 563 9.96 -11.11 -32.59
C ASN A 563 10.09 -11.19 -31.06
N VAL A 564 10.07 -12.41 -30.50
CA VAL A 564 10.13 -12.63 -29.04
C VAL A 564 11.38 -12.01 -28.41
N GLU A 565 12.53 -12.11 -29.08
CA GLU A 565 13.77 -11.56 -28.53
C GLU A 565 13.78 -10.03 -28.59
N GLY A 566 13.26 -9.41 -29.66
CA GLY A 566 13.09 -7.96 -29.79
C GLY A 566 12.22 -7.36 -28.68
N GLU A 567 11.08 -7.99 -28.39
CA GLU A 567 10.22 -7.62 -27.25
C GLU A 567 10.95 -7.76 -25.92
N LYS A 568 11.75 -8.81 -25.74
CA LYS A 568 12.53 -9.03 -24.52
C LYS A 568 13.64 -7.99 -24.31
N MET A 569 14.31 -7.57 -25.38
CA MET A 569 15.28 -6.46 -25.31
C MET A 569 14.62 -5.16 -24.89
N LEU A 570 13.45 -4.85 -25.45
CA LEU A 570 12.65 -3.70 -25.05
C LEU A 570 12.28 -3.78 -23.56
N ASP A 571 11.81 -4.93 -23.08
CA ASP A 571 11.45 -5.12 -21.67
C ASP A 571 12.63 -4.88 -20.73
N ILE A 572 13.82 -5.42 -21.07
CA ILE A 572 15.04 -5.21 -20.29
C ILE A 572 15.43 -3.72 -20.30
N LEU A 573 15.33 -3.05 -21.44
CA LEU A 573 15.63 -1.62 -21.58
C LEU A 573 14.69 -0.73 -20.75
N VAL A 574 13.37 -0.98 -20.84
CA VAL A 574 12.35 -0.26 -20.06
C VAL A 574 12.58 -0.48 -18.57
N GLN A 575 12.86 -1.73 -18.19
CA GLN A 575 13.15 -2.06 -16.80
C GLN A 575 14.43 -1.36 -16.29
N ALA A 576 15.49 -1.29 -17.10
CA ALA A 576 16.71 -0.54 -16.77
C ALA A 576 16.43 0.95 -16.58
N GLN A 577 15.55 1.53 -17.42
CA GLN A 577 15.13 2.93 -17.30
C GLN A 577 14.32 3.18 -16.02
N ASN A 578 13.42 2.26 -15.65
CA ASN A 578 12.66 2.33 -14.39
C ASN A 578 13.59 2.28 -13.18
N ASP A 579 14.56 1.37 -13.20
CA ASP A 579 15.55 1.20 -12.13
C ASP A 579 16.43 2.46 -11.98
N LEU A 580 16.85 3.05 -13.11
CA LEU A 580 17.60 4.31 -13.12
C LEU A 580 16.77 5.48 -12.58
N THR A 581 15.48 5.57 -12.96
CA THR A 581 14.54 6.58 -12.47
C THR A 581 14.40 6.49 -10.95
N ASN A 582 14.11 5.30 -10.43
CA ASN A 582 13.90 5.08 -9.00
C ASN A 582 15.17 5.33 -8.17
N SER A 583 16.35 4.97 -8.71
CA SER A 583 17.64 5.16 -8.03
C SER A 583 18.26 6.55 -8.18
N SER A 584 17.64 7.43 -8.98
CA SER A 584 18.12 8.80 -9.22
C SER A 584 17.14 9.89 -8.76
N ARG A 585 15.91 9.52 -8.38
CA ARG A 585 14.95 10.43 -7.75
C ARG A 585 15.06 10.37 -6.23
N PHE A 586 15.47 11.49 -5.65
CA PHE A 586 15.60 11.68 -4.21
C PHE A 586 14.66 12.79 -3.74
N GLU A 587 14.01 12.57 -2.60
CA GLU A 587 13.14 13.58 -1.98
C GLU A 587 13.94 14.79 -1.48
N GLN A 588 15.03 14.54 -0.75
CA GLN A 588 15.88 15.57 -0.14
C GLN A 588 17.14 15.83 -0.97
N ARG A 589 17.00 16.28 -2.21
CA ARG A 589 18.19 16.62 -3.03
C ARG A 589 19.01 17.75 -2.38
N PRO A 590 20.36 17.65 -2.35
CA PRO A 590 21.19 18.72 -1.80
C PRO A 590 21.01 20.01 -2.59
N THR A 591 20.73 21.13 -1.90
CA THR A 591 20.56 22.45 -2.53
C THR A 591 21.79 23.35 -2.44
N GLY A 592 22.83 22.89 -1.74
CA GLY A 592 23.99 23.70 -1.39
C GLY A 592 23.84 24.46 -0.07
N SER A 593 22.68 24.37 0.58
CA SER A 593 22.42 24.95 1.89
C SER A 593 23.00 24.09 3.02
N VAL A 594 23.71 24.71 3.96
CA VAL A 594 24.21 24.07 5.19
C VAL A 594 23.07 23.48 6.01
N GLN A 595 21.92 24.14 6.04
CA GLN A 595 20.75 23.73 6.81
C GLN A 595 20.12 22.41 6.32
N GLN A 596 20.48 21.94 5.12
CA GLN A 596 19.97 20.68 4.55
C GLN A 596 21.04 19.57 4.49
N LEU A 597 22.24 19.81 5.02
CA LEU A 597 23.34 18.86 4.94
C LEU A 597 23.03 17.56 5.70
N ASP A 598 22.31 17.65 6.82
CA ASP A 598 21.87 16.53 7.65
C ASP A 598 20.81 15.64 6.97
N GLN A 599 20.09 16.22 6.02
CA GLN A 599 19.02 15.60 5.22
C GLN A 599 19.52 15.10 3.86
N ALA A 600 20.75 15.45 3.47
CA ALA A 600 21.29 15.08 2.18
C ALA A 600 21.49 13.55 2.08
N PRO A 601 21.02 12.90 0.99
CA PRO A 601 21.32 11.50 0.75
C PRO A 601 22.84 11.29 0.57
N PRO A 602 23.37 10.13 0.98
CA PRO A 602 24.79 9.83 0.78
C PRO A 602 25.17 9.83 -0.70
N SER A 603 26.27 10.52 -1.02
CA SER A 603 26.78 10.64 -2.40
C SER A 603 27.08 9.28 -3.05
N GLU A 604 27.34 8.23 -2.27
CA GLU A 604 27.58 6.86 -2.75
C GLU A 604 26.38 6.28 -3.51
N LEU A 605 25.17 6.80 -3.30
CA LEU A 605 23.97 6.37 -4.02
C LEU A 605 24.06 6.69 -5.53
N VAL A 606 24.68 7.82 -5.90
CA VAL A 606 24.83 8.20 -7.32
C VAL A 606 25.67 7.18 -8.07
N ARG A 607 26.69 6.63 -7.41
CA ARG A 607 27.53 5.56 -7.96
C ARG A 607 26.71 4.33 -8.31
N SER A 608 25.93 3.84 -7.34
CA SER A 608 25.17 2.60 -7.49
C SER A 608 24.18 2.67 -8.65
N SER A 609 23.51 3.81 -8.84
CA SER A 609 22.52 4.00 -9.92
C SER A 609 23.11 3.82 -11.32
N LEU A 610 24.18 4.55 -11.67
CA LEU A 610 24.83 4.48 -12.98
C LEU A 610 25.58 3.15 -13.17
N SER A 611 26.24 2.64 -12.13
CA SER A 611 26.95 1.35 -12.22
C SER A 611 25.98 0.18 -12.46
N GLN A 612 24.79 0.19 -11.87
CA GLN A 612 23.78 -0.85 -12.14
C GLN A 612 23.16 -0.72 -13.53
N PHE A 613 22.83 0.51 -13.96
CA PHE A 613 22.36 0.75 -15.32
C PHE A 613 23.36 0.23 -16.37
N CYS A 614 24.65 0.56 -16.20
CA CYS A 614 25.69 0.12 -17.13
C CYS A 614 25.88 -1.40 -17.14
N LYS A 615 25.66 -2.11 -16.02
CA LYS A 615 25.69 -3.58 -15.99
C LYS A 615 24.58 -4.17 -16.86
N VAL A 616 23.36 -3.65 -16.74
CA VAL A 616 22.23 -4.10 -17.56
C VAL A 616 22.46 -3.74 -19.03
N TRP A 617 23.06 -2.58 -19.33
CA TRP A 617 23.41 -2.20 -20.69
C TRP A 617 24.45 -3.13 -21.32
N LYS A 618 25.48 -3.56 -20.59
CA LYS A 618 26.43 -4.58 -21.08
C LYS A 618 25.76 -5.90 -21.41
N GLU A 619 24.83 -6.34 -20.56
CA GLU A 619 24.04 -7.54 -20.81
C GLU A 619 23.20 -7.41 -22.09
N LEU A 620 22.60 -6.23 -22.35
CA LEU A 620 21.91 -5.95 -23.63
C LEU A 620 22.87 -6.04 -24.84
N LEU A 621 24.05 -5.42 -24.74
CA LEU A 621 25.08 -5.51 -25.80
C LEU A 621 25.50 -6.96 -26.07
N THR A 622 25.72 -7.76 -25.01
CA THR A 622 26.07 -9.17 -25.13
C THR A 622 24.93 -9.98 -25.78
N ARG A 623 23.68 -9.75 -25.39
CA ARG A 623 22.51 -10.43 -25.99
C ARG A 623 22.34 -10.16 -27.47
N CYS A 624 22.70 -8.97 -27.92
CA CYS A 624 22.60 -8.57 -29.32
C CYS A 624 23.84 -8.93 -30.15
N ASN A 625 24.83 -9.62 -29.56
CA ASN A 625 26.14 -9.89 -30.17
C ASN A 625 26.84 -8.61 -30.67
N ALA A 626 26.68 -7.49 -29.96
CA ALA A 626 27.38 -6.26 -30.29
C ALA A 626 28.91 -6.45 -30.19
N PRO A 627 29.72 -5.72 -30.99
CA PRO A 627 31.17 -5.80 -30.95
C PRO A 627 31.74 -5.61 -29.54
N ALA A 628 32.71 -6.45 -29.14
CA ALA A 628 33.29 -6.45 -27.79
C ALA A 628 33.80 -5.07 -27.32
N HIS A 629 34.34 -4.27 -28.26
CA HIS A 629 34.85 -2.92 -27.97
C HIS A 629 33.78 -1.95 -27.41
N MET A 630 32.48 -2.20 -27.64
CA MET A 630 31.39 -1.41 -27.05
C MET A 630 31.26 -1.67 -25.55
N SER A 631 31.33 -2.95 -25.14
CA SER A 631 31.36 -3.32 -23.73
C SER A 631 32.62 -2.81 -23.04
N ASP A 632 33.78 -2.83 -23.72
CA ASP A 632 35.04 -2.31 -23.20
C ASP A 632 35.00 -0.79 -23.03
N LEU A 633 34.41 -0.06 -23.98
CA LEU A 633 34.19 1.38 -23.90
C LEU A 633 33.35 1.74 -22.67
N LEU A 634 32.25 1.04 -22.44
CA LEU A 634 31.40 1.27 -21.27
C LEU A 634 32.10 0.88 -19.96
N THR A 635 32.91 -0.18 -19.97
CA THR A 635 33.75 -0.59 -18.82
C THR A 635 34.74 0.50 -18.44
N THR A 636 35.45 1.03 -19.43
CA THR A 636 36.41 2.12 -19.21
C THR A 636 35.69 3.39 -18.72
N GLY A 637 34.53 3.71 -19.30
CA GLY A 637 33.70 4.82 -18.89
C GLY A 637 33.27 4.74 -17.43
N ILE A 638 32.78 3.57 -16.98
CA ILE A 638 32.34 3.40 -15.60
C ILE A 638 33.50 3.41 -14.60
N GLU A 639 34.63 2.76 -14.92
CA GLU A 639 35.83 2.79 -14.06
C GLU A 639 36.36 4.22 -13.90
N SER A 640 36.37 4.99 -14.99
CA SER A 640 36.77 6.39 -15.00
C SER A 640 35.83 7.26 -14.16
N PHE A 641 34.51 7.06 -14.29
CA PHE A 641 33.49 7.72 -13.46
C PHE A 641 33.65 7.37 -11.97
N GLU A 642 33.73 6.08 -11.62
CA GLU A 642 33.86 5.65 -10.22
C GLU A 642 35.14 6.19 -9.58
N LYS A 643 36.24 6.25 -10.34
CA LYS A 643 37.49 6.85 -9.89
C LYS A 643 37.34 8.36 -9.64
N ARG A 644 36.78 9.12 -10.58
CA ARG A 644 36.53 10.56 -10.41
C ARG A 644 35.60 10.84 -9.22
N LEU A 645 34.58 9.99 -9.01
CA LEU A 645 33.70 10.09 -7.86
C LEU A 645 34.45 9.92 -6.55
N ALA A 646 35.25 8.86 -6.47
CA ALA A 646 36.03 8.57 -5.28
C ALA A 646 37.01 9.71 -4.98
N GLU A 647 37.71 10.25 -5.99
CA GLU A 647 38.61 11.40 -5.82
C GLU A 647 37.85 12.66 -5.36
N ARG A 648 36.67 12.92 -5.93
CA ARG A 648 35.83 14.07 -5.56
C ARG A 648 35.29 13.94 -4.15
N GLN A 649 34.79 12.75 -3.78
CA GLN A 649 34.32 12.42 -2.43
C GLN A 649 35.47 12.52 -1.42
N ASP A 650 36.64 11.95 -1.74
CA ASP A 650 37.82 12.00 -0.87
C ASP A 650 38.25 13.44 -0.61
N THR A 651 38.27 14.26 -1.67
CA THR A 651 38.55 15.70 -1.57
C THR A 651 37.51 16.40 -0.69
N LEU A 652 36.22 16.13 -0.92
CA LEU A 652 35.12 16.75 -0.17
C LEU A 652 35.17 16.41 1.32
N TYR A 653 35.34 15.12 1.66
CA TYR A 653 35.23 14.63 3.02
C TYR A 653 36.55 14.71 3.81
N LYS A 654 37.73 14.50 3.21
CA LYS A 654 39.00 14.55 3.95
C LYS A 654 39.53 15.95 4.16
N SER A 655 39.43 16.82 3.15
CA SER A 655 40.06 18.14 3.23
C SER A 655 39.23 19.16 4.00
N VAL A 656 37.93 18.90 4.21
CA VAL A 656 36.99 19.92 4.69
C VAL A 656 35.81 19.39 5.51
N PHE A 657 35.95 18.25 6.20
CA PHE A 657 34.88 17.70 7.08
C PHE A 657 34.23 18.73 8.01
N TRP A 658 34.95 19.81 8.36
CA TRP A 658 34.53 20.87 9.26
C TRP A 658 33.97 22.14 8.59
N ASP A 659 34.05 22.27 7.25
CA ASP A 659 33.48 23.40 6.48
C ASP A 659 32.16 22.96 5.86
N GLN A 660 31.07 23.25 6.58
CA GLN A 660 29.74 22.80 6.20
C GLN A 660 29.23 23.44 4.90
N GLU A 661 29.62 24.69 4.61
CA GLU A 661 29.16 25.41 3.40
C GLU A 661 29.79 24.81 2.16
N ARG A 662 31.10 24.59 2.20
CA ARG A 662 31.80 23.93 1.09
C ARG A 662 31.34 22.48 0.90
N CYS A 663 31.06 21.76 1.99
CA CYS A 663 30.50 20.42 1.93
C CYS A 663 29.12 20.41 1.24
N ALA A 664 28.23 21.33 1.63
CA ALA A 664 26.89 21.45 1.06
C ALA A 664 26.93 21.74 -0.44
N LEU A 665 27.76 22.71 -0.87
CA LEU A 665 27.94 23.04 -2.28
C LEU A 665 28.53 21.88 -3.08
N GLY A 666 29.58 21.23 -2.55
CA GLY A 666 30.21 20.09 -3.21
C GLY A 666 29.28 18.89 -3.37
N LEU A 667 28.43 18.62 -2.37
CA LEU A 667 27.37 17.60 -2.48
C LEU A 667 26.35 17.96 -3.54
N ARG A 668 25.86 19.21 -3.58
CA ARG A 668 24.95 19.65 -4.64
C ARG A 668 25.55 19.41 -6.02
N ASP A 669 26.79 19.82 -6.23
CA ASP A 669 27.47 19.68 -7.53
C ASP A 669 27.50 18.20 -7.98
N ILE A 670 27.81 17.26 -7.08
CA ILE A 670 27.77 15.80 -7.39
C ILE A 670 26.37 15.37 -7.85
N PHE A 671 25.32 15.77 -7.13
CA PHE A 671 23.95 15.37 -7.45
C PHE A 671 23.36 16.08 -8.69
N ASP A 672 23.82 17.28 -9.02
CA ASP A 672 23.42 18.01 -10.21
C ASP A 672 24.11 17.47 -11.47
N ASN A 673 25.40 17.13 -11.38
CA ASN A 673 26.13 16.45 -12.46
C ASN A 673 25.53 15.05 -12.73
N HIS A 674 25.24 14.28 -11.67
CA HIS A 674 24.54 13.01 -11.77
C HIS A 674 23.18 13.15 -12.48
N ARG A 675 22.37 14.14 -12.07
CA ARG A 675 21.07 14.41 -12.69
C ARG A 675 21.21 14.72 -14.18
N SER A 676 22.16 15.57 -14.55
CA SER A 676 22.41 15.94 -15.95
C SER A 676 22.71 14.70 -16.81
N ALA A 677 23.57 13.81 -16.33
CA ALA A 677 23.89 12.56 -17.01
C ALA A 677 22.67 11.64 -17.15
N VAL A 678 21.89 11.48 -16.07
CA VAL A 678 20.69 10.64 -16.07
C VAL A 678 19.62 11.16 -17.03
N VAL A 679 19.41 12.47 -17.12
CA VAL A 679 18.48 13.07 -18.09
C VAL A 679 18.89 12.74 -19.52
N LYS A 680 20.17 12.89 -19.87
CA LYS A 680 20.68 12.53 -21.22
C LYS A 680 20.44 11.05 -21.55
N ILE A 681 20.68 10.15 -20.58
CA ILE A 681 20.43 8.71 -20.75
C ILE A 681 18.94 8.44 -20.94
N HIS A 682 18.07 9.09 -20.16
CA HIS A 682 16.63 8.94 -20.30
C HIS A 682 16.11 9.39 -21.66
N ASP A 683 16.51 10.58 -22.12
CA ASP A 683 16.07 11.14 -23.40
C ASP A 683 16.46 10.21 -24.56
N MET A 684 17.68 9.67 -24.54
CA MET A 684 18.16 8.68 -25.50
C MET A 684 17.32 7.38 -25.48
N ILE A 685 17.00 6.85 -24.29
CA ILE A 685 16.15 5.64 -24.20
C ILE A 685 14.74 5.92 -24.70
N ASP A 686 14.17 7.10 -24.41
CA ASP A 686 12.84 7.47 -24.88
C ASP A 686 12.79 7.56 -26.41
N GLU A 687 13.84 8.11 -27.07
CA GLU A 687 13.98 8.07 -28.53
C GLU A 687 14.06 6.64 -29.09
N MET A 688 14.79 5.75 -28.41
CA MET A 688 14.90 4.35 -28.82
C MET A 688 13.55 3.62 -28.73
N LYS A 689 12.80 3.80 -27.63
CA LYS A 689 11.47 3.22 -27.48
C LYS A 689 10.46 3.78 -28.49
N LEU A 690 10.52 5.08 -28.79
CA LEU A 690 9.71 5.69 -29.85
C LEU A 690 10.02 5.09 -31.22
N THR A 691 11.29 4.78 -31.48
CA THR A 691 11.71 4.08 -32.71
C THR A 691 11.16 2.65 -32.74
N ALA A 692 11.25 1.93 -31.62
CA ALA A 692 10.69 0.59 -31.46
C ALA A 692 9.17 0.54 -31.68
N ALA A 693 8.44 1.53 -31.15
CA ALA A 693 7.00 1.67 -31.33
C ALA A 693 6.58 1.86 -32.80
N LYS A 694 7.43 2.50 -33.61
CA LYS A 694 7.15 2.74 -35.03
C LYS A 694 7.52 1.57 -35.93
N LEU A 695 8.64 0.89 -35.65
CA LEU A 695 9.29 0.00 -36.62
C LEU A 695 9.29 -1.49 -36.25
N HIS A 696 8.90 -1.88 -35.02
CA HIS A 696 8.92 -3.29 -34.58
C HIS A 696 10.30 -3.95 -34.82
N LEU A 697 11.30 -3.45 -34.10
CA LEU A 697 12.71 -3.70 -34.38
C LEU A 697 13.12 -5.18 -34.27
N SER A 698 13.97 -5.63 -35.20
CA SER A 698 14.68 -6.91 -35.13
C SER A 698 15.84 -6.87 -34.13
N VAL A 699 16.47 -8.02 -33.88
CA VAL A 699 17.65 -8.12 -33.01
C VAL A 699 18.83 -7.32 -33.56
N GLU A 700 19.05 -7.36 -34.87
CA GLU A 700 20.12 -6.61 -35.54
C GLU A 700 19.86 -5.09 -35.47
N GLU A 701 18.60 -4.66 -35.59
CA GLU A 701 18.24 -3.26 -35.46
C GLU A 701 18.42 -2.74 -34.03
N TRP A 702 18.08 -3.56 -33.03
CA TRP A 702 18.41 -3.28 -31.63
C TRP A 702 19.92 -3.18 -31.41
N ALA A 703 20.72 -4.10 -31.98
CA ALA A 703 22.17 -4.06 -31.90
C ALA A 703 22.72 -2.73 -32.42
N MET A 704 22.28 -2.29 -33.62
CA MET A 704 22.68 -1.00 -34.20
C MET A 704 22.30 0.19 -33.32
N LEU A 705 21.11 0.17 -32.71
CA LEU A 705 20.70 1.23 -31.78
C LEU A 705 21.57 1.24 -30.52
N PHE A 706 21.84 0.09 -29.91
CA PHE A 706 22.70 0.00 -28.72
C PHE A 706 24.14 0.42 -29.01
N GLU A 707 24.70 0.04 -30.16
CA GLU A 707 26.02 0.48 -30.60
C GLU A 707 26.08 2.00 -30.77
N LYS A 708 25.08 2.61 -31.39
CA LYS A 708 25.00 4.08 -31.57
C LYS A 708 24.81 4.81 -30.24
N ALA A 709 24.05 4.23 -29.32
CA ALA A 709 23.74 4.80 -28.00
C ALA A 709 24.90 4.68 -27.00
N THR A 710 25.75 3.65 -27.11
CA THR A 710 26.82 3.37 -26.14
C THR A 710 27.83 4.54 -25.99
N PRO A 711 28.31 5.20 -27.07
CA PRO A 711 29.14 6.39 -26.94
C PRO A 711 28.45 7.55 -26.20
N VAL A 712 27.13 7.71 -26.37
CA VAL A 712 26.34 8.76 -25.71
C VAL A 712 26.27 8.49 -24.20
N ILE A 713 26.06 7.24 -23.79
CA ILE A 713 26.10 6.85 -22.37
C ILE A 713 27.49 7.10 -21.79
N THR A 714 28.56 6.68 -22.48
CA THR A 714 29.93 6.89 -22.02
C THR A 714 30.28 8.38 -21.88
N ALA A 715 29.81 9.23 -22.81
CA ALA A 715 29.95 10.67 -22.69
C ALA A 715 29.17 11.23 -21.48
N ALA A 716 27.94 10.75 -21.24
CA ALA A 716 27.15 11.13 -20.07
C ALA A 716 27.83 10.74 -18.74
N LEU A 717 28.49 9.57 -18.67
CA LEU A 717 29.32 9.18 -17.52
C LEU A 717 30.53 10.12 -17.35
N GLY A 718 31.07 10.63 -18.45
CA GLY A 718 32.08 11.70 -18.48
C GLY A 718 31.63 12.93 -17.70
N ASP A 719 30.42 13.40 -18.02
CA ASP A 719 29.81 14.62 -17.47
C ASP A 719 29.20 14.44 -16.06
N ALA A 720 29.08 13.21 -15.56
CA ALA A 720 28.33 12.89 -14.36
C ALA A 720 28.99 13.34 -13.04
N ILE A 721 30.24 13.84 -13.06
CA ILE A 721 31.03 14.24 -11.88
C ILE A 721 31.87 15.47 -12.13
#